data_AF-A0A2V8V3G9-F1
#
_entry.id   AF-A0A2V8V3G9-F1
#
_cell.length_a   1.000
_cell.length_b   1.000
_cell.length_c   1.000
_cell.angle_alpha   90.00
_cell.angle_beta   90.00
_cell.angle_gamma   90.00
#
_symmetry.space_group_name_H-M   'P 1'
#
loop_
_entity.id
_entity.type
_entity.pdbx_description
1 polymer ?
#
loop_
_entity_poly.entity_id
_entity_poly.type
_entity_poly.pdbx_seq_one_letter_code
_entity_poly.pdbx_strand_id
1 'polypeptide(L)'
;MAMRIVALLLFAAVSASAVPRNPVKLSLEPSDPLLFGRGSKQMLIAIARYSDGSEEDVTSKARFQSGKPAVATVDENGLVTAESNGGAVLRVMYRGLSASTTALVQRAEGPPPPSFNADVMPVLTKIGCNGGNCHGALNGQNGFKLSLFGYEPDEDYEMIVHKHDGRRVNLKEPEKSLMLLKPTFQVPHGGGQVLKKDSPEFRALLTWIKDGAQRVPANEKRIVALRVTPAESVLLGKDARRQLLVTARYSDGTERDITRTAKFQSNDDSIAKVTPEGVLTAERGGETAIVVRAPGIAGGAKVDVVLQAREVPATVSNNFIDDHVFAKLKTLEVPPSGLADDATFLRRAYLDIIGLIPTSDEARAFLADKDPNKRAKLVDQLPERPEYADFWALYWGDHLNNTKQLLYNKGPYIFTRWLNHEFSRNTPYNQFVRELLTSSGNMFDAAATSFYPLMKKEQDLAAITSQVFLGVSIECARCHNHPLEKWTRDDFNGMAAFFSQVKYKNGVGPRNNERILYVDFKRQFQNPDTKQVYWPKALDGPVLASHDEVDRREQLADWITSPQNPFFAKALVNRMWRNFMGRGLVEPVDDFRVTNPATNAPLLEVLAKDFVEHGYDLHQLIPTPIVTIRWPTRGITAAVSRPSRCSIPSPKPPA
;
A
#
# COMPACT_ATOMS: atom_id res chain seq x y z
N MET A 1 9.10 -75.18 31.92
CA MET A 1 10.41 -74.59 31.55
C MET A 1 10.17 -73.70 30.35
N ALA A 2 10.34 -72.37 30.54
CA ALA A 2 10.41 -71.27 29.56
C ALA A 2 9.58 -70.05 30.05
N MET A 3 10.27 -69.16 30.77
CA MET A 3 9.81 -67.83 31.18
C MET A 3 9.56 -66.94 29.95
N ARG A 4 8.42 -66.26 29.91
CA ARG A 4 8.19 -65.11 29.03
C ARG A 4 8.76 -63.86 29.69
N ILE A 5 9.81 -63.29 29.09
CA ILE A 5 10.32 -61.97 29.43
C ILE A 5 9.63 -60.97 28.51
N VAL A 6 8.84 -60.06 29.11
CA VAL A 6 8.32 -58.85 28.44
C VAL A 6 9.32 -57.73 28.72
N ALA A 7 9.99 -57.24 27.68
CA ALA A 7 10.86 -56.07 27.77
C ALA A 7 10.00 -54.79 27.66
N LEU A 8 9.86 -54.06 28.77
CA LEU A 8 9.38 -52.68 28.76
C LEU A 8 10.49 -51.77 28.23
N LEU A 9 10.31 -51.20 27.04
CA LEU A 9 11.12 -50.07 26.56
C LEU A 9 10.55 -48.78 27.17
N LEU A 10 11.20 -48.26 28.22
CA LEU A 10 11.00 -46.90 28.70
C LEU A 10 11.55 -45.92 27.64
N PHE A 11 10.65 -45.24 26.93
CA PHE A 11 10.99 -44.00 26.23
C PHE A 11 11.16 -42.90 27.28
N ALA A 12 12.42 -42.60 27.64
CA ALA A 12 12.73 -41.38 28.35
C ALA A 12 12.50 -40.20 27.39
N ALA A 13 11.43 -39.44 27.62
CA ALA A 13 11.24 -38.15 26.99
C ALA A 13 12.36 -37.22 27.48
N VAL A 14 13.37 -36.99 26.64
CA VAL A 14 14.34 -35.93 26.86
C VAL A 14 13.60 -34.63 26.66
N SER A 15 13.09 -34.06 27.75
CA SER A 15 12.63 -32.67 27.78
C SER A 15 13.85 -31.79 27.50
N ALA A 16 14.00 -31.34 26.26
CA ALA A 16 14.98 -30.32 25.91
C ALA A 16 14.76 -29.13 26.86
N SER A 17 15.69 -28.94 27.79
CA SER A 17 15.64 -27.86 28.76
C SER A 17 15.76 -26.57 27.95
N ALA A 18 14.67 -25.81 27.84
CA ALA A 18 14.68 -24.54 27.15
C ALA A 18 15.78 -23.66 27.77
N VAL A 19 16.75 -23.24 26.96
CA VAL A 19 17.79 -22.30 27.38
C VAL A 19 17.09 -21.08 28.01
N PRO A 20 17.52 -20.61 29.20
CA PRO A 20 16.87 -19.49 29.85
C PRO A 20 16.85 -18.26 28.93
N ARG A 21 15.64 -17.78 28.59
CA ARG A 21 15.43 -16.60 27.75
C ARG A 21 15.77 -15.33 28.56
N ASN A 22 17.03 -14.93 28.54
CA ASN A 22 17.53 -13.78 29.28
C ASN A 22 17.60 -12.52 28.39
N PRO A 23 17.13 -11.35 28.85
CA PRO A 23 17.26 -10.12 28.08
C PRO A 23 18.74 -9.70 28.03
N VAL A 24 19.24 -9.38 26.84
CA VAL A 24 20.63 -9.00 26.58
C VAL A 24 20.80 -7.53 26.18
N LYS A 25 19.73 -6.90 25.67
CA LYS A 25 19.73 -5.48 25.31
C LYS A 25 18.35 -4.87 25.57
N LEU A 26 18.34 -3.64 26.05
CA LEU A 26 17.15 -2.81 26.19
C LEU A 26 17.32 -1.58 25.29
N SER A 27 16.29 -1.21 24.53
CA SER A 27 16.23 0.02 23.74
C SER A 27 14.97 0.81 24.04
N LEU A 28 15.03 2.12 23.76
CA LEU A 28 13.90 3.03 23.80
C LEU A 28 13.63 3.58 22.40
N GLU A 29 12.36 3.62 22.03
CA GLU A 29 11.88 4.19 20.77
C GLU A 29 10.75 5.19 21.05
N PRO A 30 10.71 6.38 20.40
CA PRO A 30 11.73 6.94 19.53
C PRO A 30 12.96 7.46 20.30
N SER A 31 14.09 7.54 19.59
CA SER A 31 15.27 8.26 20.06
C SER A 31 15.06 9.77 19.97
N ASP A 32 15.48 10.47 21.01
CA ASP A 32 15.51 11.92 21.16
C ASP A 32 14.25 12.67 20.69
N PRO A 33 13.07 12.38 21.27
CA PRO A 33 11.82 12.97 20.81
C PRO A 33 11.79 14.49 21.01
N LEU A 34 11.30 15.19 19.99
CA LEU A 34 11.08 16.63 20.02
C LEU A 34 9.61 16.93 20.27
N LEU A 35 9.30 17.61 21.37
CA LEU A 35 7.96 18.03 21.75
C LEU A 35 7.82 19.55 21.61
N PHE A 36 6.78 20.01 20.92
CA PHE A 36 6.46 21.42 20.75
C PHE A 36 5.24 21.81 21.59
N GLY A 37 5.37 22.77 22.50
CA GLY A 37 4.28 23.24 23.35
C GLY A 37 4.18 22.51 24.69
N ARG A 38 3.73 23.24 25.71
CA ARG A 38 3.46 22.64 27.03
C ARG A 38 2.25 21.70 26.93
N GLY A 39 2.35 20.53 27.56
CA GLY A 39 1.33 19.49 27.52
C GLY A 39 1.36 18.60 26.28
N SER A 40 2.27 18.85 25.33
CA SER A 40 2.51 17.93 24.22
C SER A 40 3.00 16.58 24.72
N LYS A 41 2.61 15.53 24.00
CA LYS A 41 2.79 14.14 24.42
C LYS A 41 3.59 13.35 23.41
N GLN A 42 4.37 12.40 23.92
CA GLN A 42 5.11 11.41 23.14
C GLN A 42 5.06 10.08 23.88
N MET A 43 4.69 8.99 23.22
CA MET A 43 4.82 7.66 23.78
C MET A 43 6.24 7.12 23.55
N LEU A 44 6.82 6.53 24.59
CA LEU A 44 8.05 5.75 24.51
C LEU A 44 7.72 4.26 24.60
N ILE A 45 8.37 3.47 23.75
CA ILE A 45 8.32 2.02 23.77
C ILE A 45 9.67 1.49 24.26
N ALA A 46 9.64 0.59 25.23
CA ALA A 46 10.83 -0.13 25.69
C ALA A 46 10.87 -1.53 25.06
N ILE A 47 11.92 -1.83 24.29
CA ILE A 47 12.09 -3.12 23.62
C ILE A 47 13.25 -3.88 24.24
N ALA A 48 12.97 -5.10 24.71
CA ALA A 48 13.98 -6.03 25.17
C ALA A 48 14.33 -7.01 24.06
N ARG A 49 15.62 -7.11 23.71
CA ARG A 49 16.15 -8.20 22.89
C ARG A 49 16.70 -9.29 23.80
N TYR A 50 16.39 -10.55 23.49
CA TYR A 50 16.77 -11.72 24.26
C TYR A 50 17.93 -12.49 23.61
N SER A 51 18.52 -13.40 24.39
CA SER A 51 19.67 -14.24 23.96
C SER A 51 19.36 -15.17 22.78
N ASP A 52 18.09 -15.50 22.56
CA ASP A 52 17.61 -16.27 21.40
C ASP A 52 17.39 -15.39 20.14
N GLY A 53 17.69 -14.09 20.22
CA GLY A 53 17.50 -13.12 19.14
C GLY A 53 16.09 -12.52 19.07
N SER A 54 15.13 -13.04 19.85
CA SER A 54 13.76 -12.52 19.87
C SER A 54 13.70 -11.11 20.49
N GLU A 55 12.71 -10.34 20.09
CA GLU A 55 12.38 -9.05 20.69
C GLU A 55 11.01 -9.09 21.36
N GLU A 56 10.85 -8.32 22.43
CA GLU A 56 9.58 -8.16 23.13
C GLU A 56 9.37 -6.70 23.51
N ASP A 57 8.14 -6.23 23.35
CA ASP A 57 7.69 -4.98 23.96
C ASP A 57 7.52 -5.17 25.46
N VAL A 58 8.42 -4.55 26.23
CA VAL A 58 8.45 -4.63 27.69
C VAL A 58 8.01 -3.32 28.34
N THR A 59 7.39 -2.40 27.60
CA THR A 59 7.00 -1.06 28.07
C THR A 59 6.22 -1.13 29.38
N SER A 60 5.17 -1.95 29.46
CA SER A 60 4.35 -2.13 30.66
C SER A 60 5.03 -2.91 31.80
N LYS A 61 6.21 -3.50 31.54
CA LYS A 61 7.01 -4.26 32.50
C LYS A 61 8.25 -3.49 32.96
N ALA A 62 8.53 -2.35 32.34
CA ALA A 62 9.71 -1.56 32.57
C ALA A 62 9.42 -0.42 33.56
N ARG A 63 10.47 0.10 34.20
CA ARG A 63 10.37 1.26 35.08
C ARG A 63 10.93 2.48 34.39
N PHE A 64 10.11 3.51 34.20
CA PHE A 64 10.50 4.79 33.61
C PHE A 64 10.87 5.82 34.68
N GLN A 65 11.79 6.72 34.33
CA GLN A 65 12.19 7.85 35.17
C GLN A 65 12.61 9.04 34.32
N SER A 66 12.14 10.24 34.67
CA SER A 66 12.67 11.49 34.10
C SER A 66 13.78 12.05 34.99
N GLY A 67 14.93 12.39 34.38
CA GLY A 67 16.03 13.07 35.05
C GLY A 67 15.76 14.56 35.30
N LYS A 68 14.78 15.15 34.62
CA LYS A 68 14.32 16.54 34.83
C LYS A 68 12.80 16.64 34.67
N PRO A 69 12.00 16.21 35.67
CA PRO A 69 10.54 16.24 35.60
C PRO A 69 9.95 17.63 35.34
N ALA A 70 10.64 18.70 35.76
CA ALA A 70 10.23 20.08 35.49
C ALA A 70 10.27 20.46 33.99
N VAL A 71 11.02 19.73 33.16
CA VAL A 71 11.11 19.91 31.71
C VAL A 71 10.17 18.94 30.99
N ALA A 72 10.26 17.65 31.32
CA ALA A 72 9.35 16.63 30.81
C ALA A 72 9.15 15.51 31.84
N THR A 73 7.91 15.11 32.05
CA THR A 73 7.54 13.94 32.87
C THR A 73 7.43 12.70 32.00
N VAL A 74 7.53 11.50 32.59
CA VAL A 74 7.24 10.22 31.94
C VAL A 74 6.50 9.33 32.93
N ASP A 75 5.37 8.76 32.51
CA ASP A 75 4.57 7.87 33.36
C ASP A 75 4.99 6.38 33.24
N GLU A 76 4.32 5.52 33.99
CA GLU A 76 4.57 4.07 34.01
C GLU A 76 4.28 3.36 32.67
N ASN A 77 3.50 4.00 31.80
CA ASN A 77 3.16 3.49 30.47
C ASN A 77 4.09 4.08 29.39
N GLY A 78 5.14 4.79 29.78
CA GLY A 78 6.08 5.43 28.86
C GLY A 78 5.54 6.70 28.20
N LEU A 79 4.42 7.28 28.68
CA LEU A 79 3.88 8.52 28.12
C LEU A 79 4.64 9.73 28.68
N VAL A 80 5.36 10.41 27.79
CA VAL A 80 6.09 11.65 28.07
C VAL A 80 5.15 12.84 27.94
N THR A 81 5.18 13.76 28.89
CA THR A 81 4.46 15.03 28.82
C THR A 81 5.43 16.20 28.97
N ALA A 82 5.38 17.15 28.03
CA ALA A 82 6.20 18.36 28.04
C ALA A 82 5.71 19.38 29.08
N GLU A 83 6.62 19.92 29.90
CA GLU A 83 6.30 20.87 30.97
C GLU A 83 6.92 22.26 30.72
N SER A 84 8.22 22.32 30.39
CA SER A 84 8.95 23.57 30.11
C SER A 84 10.03 23.38 29.05
N ASN A 85 10.51 24.47 28.44
CA ASN A 85 11.60 24.43 27.46
C ASN A 85 12.87 23.79 28.06
N GLY A 86 13.57 22.97 27.26
CA GLY A 86 14.84 22.34 27.66
C GLY A 86 14.96 20.88 27.24
N GLY A 87 16.00 20.20 27.74
CA GLY A 87 16.21 18.77 27.54
C GLY A 87 16.09 17.97 28.82
N ALA A 88 15.35 16.85 28.78
CA ALA A 88 15.21 15.89 29.88
C ALA A 88 15.67 14.50 29.44
N VAL A 89 16.64 13.93 30.15
CA VAL A 89 17.05 12.53 29.94
C VAL A 89 16.00 11.64 30.59
N LEU A 90 15.36 10.80 29.78
CA LEU A 90 14.39 9.81 30.18
C LEU A 90 15.09 8.45 30.22
N ARG A 91 15.00 7.74 31.36
CA ARG A 91 15.61 6.43 31.55
C ARG A 91 14.52 5.38 31.69
N VAL A 92 14.80 4.18 31.17
CA VAL A 92 14.01 2.99 31.38
C VAL A 92 14.89 1.87 31.95
N MET A 93 14.33 1.09 32.86
CA MET A 93 14.99 -0.07 33.46
C MET A 93 14.12 -1.31 33.33
N TYR A 94 14.71 -2.43 32.91
CA TYR A 94 14.05 -3.73 32.82
C TYR A 94 15.04 -4.86 33.10
N ARG A 95 14.75 -5.69 34.11
CA ARG A 95 15.55 -6.88 34.48
C ARG A 95 17.07 -6.64 34.52
N GLY A 96 17.50 -5.54 35.15
CA GLY A 96 18.92 -5.19 35.30
C GLY A 96 19.54 -4.45 34.10
N LEU A 97 18.84 -4.37 32.97
CA LEU A 97 19.23 -3.53 31.84
C LEU A 97 18.66 -2.12 31.97
N SER A 98 19.37 -1.14 31.39
CA SER A 98 18.91 0.25 31.31
C SER A 98 19.12 0.82 29.92
N ALA A 99 18.20 1.67 29.48
CA ALA A 99 18.35 2.49 28.28
C ALA A 99 17.90 3.93 28.57
N SER A 100 18.31 4.88 27.74
CA SER A 100 17.92 6.28 27.89
C SER A 100 17.75 6.99 26.56
N THR A 101 16.94 8.03 26.56
CA THR A 101 16.68 8.94 25.41
C THR A 101 16.53 10.37 25.93
N THR A 102 16.77 11.40 25.12
CA THR A 102 16.63 12.79 25.54
C THR A 102 15.38 13.44 24.93
N ALA A 103 14.36 13.69 25.75
CA ALA A 103 13.23 14.50 25.30
C ALA A 103 13.64 15.98 25.23
N LEU A 104 13.49 16.59 24.06
CA LEU A 104 13.70 18.02 23.84
C LEU A 104 12.34 18.72 23.78
N VAL A 105 12.13 19.71 24.62
CA VAL A 105 10.91 20.51 24.68
C VAL A 105 11.19 21.92 24.19
N GLN A 106 10.37 22.39 23.25
CA GLN A 106 10.44 23.74 22.68
C GLN A 106 9.07 24.42 22.70
N ARG A 107 9.05 25.75 22.74
CA ARG A 107 7.85 26.59 22.69
C ARG A 107 6.83 26.29 23.80
N ALA A 108 7.29 26.02 25.02
CA ALA A 108 6.47 25.65 26.17
C ALA A 108 5.87 26.84 26.93
N GLU A 109 5.78 28.03 26.31
CA GLU A 109 5.25 29.24 26.94
C GLU A 109 3.74 29.10 27.26
N GLY A 110 3.03 28.19 26.59
CA GLY A 110 1.64 27.80 26.87
C GLY A 110 1.21 26.55 26.09
N PRO A 111 0.04 25.95 26.40
CA PRO A 111 -0.55 24.95 25.52
C PRO A 111 -0.92 25.60 24.18
N PRO A 112 -0.76 24.90 23.04
CA PRO A 112 -1.20 25.42 21.76
C PRO A 112 -2.72 25.69 21.78
N PRO A 113 -3.20 26.74 21.07
CA PRO A 113 -4.63 26.98 20.95
C PRO A 113 -5.30 25.79 20.23
N PRO A 114 -6.56 25.45 20.57
CA PRO A 114 -7.29 24.36 19.92
C PRO A 114 -7.36 24.59 18.40
N SER A 115 -7.02 23.54 17.65
CA SER A 115 -6.97 23.60 16.19
C SER A 115 -8.05 22.69 15.59
N PHE A 116 -8.78 23.21 14.60
CA PHE A 116 -9.75 22.39 13.88
C PHE A 116 -9.03 21.28 13.12
N ASN A 117 -7.96 21.60 12.41
CA ASN A 117 -7.21 20.62 11.60
C ASN A 117 -6.39 19.64 12.45
N ALA A 118 -5.77 20.11 13.54
CA ALA A 118 -4.84 19.30 14.33
C ALA A 118 -5.48 18.60 15.53
N ASP A 119 -6.64 19.05 16.02
CA ASP A 119 -7.29 18.48 17.22
C ASP A 119 -8.74 18.00 16.97
N VAL A 120 -9.52 18.68 16.12
CA VAL A 120 -10.93 18.26 15.83
C VAL A 120 -10.99 17.20 14.73
N MET A 121 -10.36 17.44 13.58
CA MET A 121 -10.43 16.53 12.43
C MET A 121 -9.85 15.13 12.73
N PRO A 122 -8.74 14.98 13.47
CA PRO A 122 -8.25 13.66 13.87
C PRO A 122 -9.26 12.90 14.73
N VAL A 123 -9.97 13.58 15.64
CA VAL A 123 -11.03 12.95 16.44
C VAL A 123 -12.15 12.44 15.55
N LEU A 124 -12.66 13.26 14.63
CA LEU A 124 -13.73 12.86 13.70
C LEU A 124 -13.32 11.65 12.83
N THR A 125 -12.06 11.62 12.41
CA THR A 125 -11.49 10.52 11.62
C THR A 125 -11.34 9.25 12.45
N LYS A 126 -10.82 9.36 13.68
CA LYS A 126 -10.65 8.25 14.62
C LYS A 126 -11.97 7.56 14.92
N ILE A 127 -13.00 8.33 15.27
CA ILE A 127 -14.32 7.79 15.63
C ILE A 127 -15.16 7.43 14.40
N GLY A 128 -14.68 7.73 13.18
CA GLY A 128 -15.28 7.32 11.92
C GLY A 128 -16.43 8.20 11.41
N CYS A 129 -16.67 9.38 12.00
CA CYS A 129 -17.76 10.27 11.60
C CYS A 129 -17.65 10.71 10.13
N ASN A 130 -16.44 11.00 9.66
CA ASN A 130 -16.15 11.37 8.28
C ASN A 130 -15.76 10.14 7.41
N GLY A 131 -16.07 8.92 7.84
CA GLY A 131 -15.85 7.71 7.04
C GLY A 131 -16.88 7.52 5.93
N GLY A 132 -16.53 6.71 4.92
CA GLY A 132 -17.37 6.47 3.74
C GLY A 132 -18.73 5.82 4.01
N ASN A 133 -18.92 5.22 5.18
CA ASN A 133 -20.20 4.64 5.62
C ASN A 133 -21.08 5.64 6.42
N CYS A 134 -20.58 6.85 6.67
CA CYS A 134 -21.25 7.87 7.48
C CYS A 134 -21.27 9.21 6.75
N HIS A 135 -20.83 10.30 7.38
CA HIS A 135 -20.91 11.63 6.78
C HIS A 135 -19.87 11.85 5.68
N GLY A 136 -18.82 11.02 5.61
CA GLY A 136 -17.86 10.97 4.50
C GLY A 136 -18.35 10.21 3.26
N ALA A 137 -19.57 9.66 3.29
CA ALA A 137 -20.19 9.07 2.11
C ALA A 137 -20.35 10.12 0.99
N LEU A 138 -20.40 9.68 -0.27
CA LEU A 138 -20.49 10.57 -1.43
C LEU A 138 -21.61 11.63 -1.32
N ASN A 139 -22.75 11.25 -0.75
CA ASN A 139 -23.91 12.12 -0.54
C ASN A 139 -24.07 12.62 0.92
N GLY A 140 -23.14 12.26 1.82
CA GLY A 140 -23.29 12.44 3.26
C GLY A 140 -24.48 11.68 3.84
N GLN A 141 -24.99 12.14 4.98
CA GLN A 141 -26.19 11.59 5.63
C GLN A 141 -27.12 12.72 6.06
N ASN A 142 -28.38 12.69 5.61
CA ASN A 142 -29.43 13.65 6.00
C ASN A 142 -29.01 15.13 5.84
N GLY A 143 -28.40 15.46 4.69
CA GLY A 143 -27.92 16.82 4.41
C GLY A 143 -26.66 17.22 5.17
N PHE A 144 -26.04 16.32 5.94
CA PHE A 144 -24.73 16.52 6.56
C PHE A 144 -23.67 15.68 5.86
N LYS A 145 -22.86 16.35 5.06
CA LYS A 145 -21.75 15.77 4.30
C LYS A 145 -20.43 16.35 4.82
N LEU A 146 -19.50 15.46 5.09
CA LEU A 146 -18.11 15.76 5.36
C LEU A 146 -17.28 15.20 4.20
N SER A 147 -16.10 15.75 3.99
CA SER A 147 -15.07 15.19 3.15
C SER A 147 -14.67 13.81 3.69
N LEU A 148 -14.44 12.86 2.80
CA LEU A 148 -14.05 11.51 3.17
C LEU A 148 -12.75 11.56 3.98
N PHE A 149 -12.70 11.04 5.20
CA PHE A 149 -11.50 11.06 6.05
C PHE A 149 -10.83 12.43 6.23
N GLY A 150 -11.52 13.56 6.04
CA GLY A 150 -10.97 14.89 6.30
C GLY A 150 -9.99 15.41 5.26
N TYR A 151 -10.12 15.03 3.98
CA TYR A 151 -9.27 15.57 2.91
C TYR A 151 -9.52 17.06 2.61
N GLU A 152 -10.73 17.57 2.88
CA GLU A 152 -11.13 18.95 2.56
C GLU A 152 -11.60 19.65 3.86
N PRO A 153 -10.66 19.96 4.78
CA PRO A 153 -11.01 20.46 6.11
C PRO A 153 -11.79 21.79 6.09
N ASP A 154 -11.58 22.61 5.07
CA ASP A 154 -12.30 23.88 4.94
C ASP A 154 -13.78 23.66 4.66
N GLU A 155 -14.11 22.74 3.76
CA GLU A 155 -15.50 22.35 3.49
C GLU A 155 -16.13 21.69 4.71
N ASP A 156 -15.36 20.88 5.45
CA ASP A 156 -15.82 20.26 6.68
C ASP A 156 -16.14 21.27 7.77
N TYR A 157 -15.26 22.25 7.97
CA TYR A 157 -15.49 23.34 8.93
C TYR A 157 -16.78 24.09 8.59
N GLU A 158 -16.95 24.50 7.33
CA GLU A 158 -18.17 25.18 6.87
C GLU A 158 -19.43 24.35 7.12
N MET A 159 -19.37 23.05 6.81
CA MET A 159 -20.46 22.11 7.03
C MET A 159 -20.82 21.89 8.49
N ILE A 160 -19.83 21.98 9.39
CA ILE A 160 -20.00 21.82 10.84
C ILE A 160 -20.48 23.11 11.48
N VAL A 161 -19.80 24.23 11.23
CA VAL A 161 -19.96 25.48 11.98
C VAL A 161 -21.06 26.37 11.40
N HIS A 162 -21.20 26.43 10.08
CA HIS A 162 -22.04 27.44 9.43
C HIS A 162 -23.31 26.87 8.79
N LYS A 163 -23.25 25.68 8.18
CA LYS A 163 -24.39 25.11 7.45
C LYS A 163 -25.53 24.66 8.38
N HIS A 164 -26.76 24.76 7.87
CA HIS A 164 -28.00 24.48 8.62
C HIS A 164 -28.12 25.33 9.89
N ASP A 165 -27.92 26.64 9.74
CA ASP A 165 -28.01 27.65 10.81
C ASP A 165 -27.06 27.39 11.99
N GLY A 166 -25.89 26.80 11.71
CA GLY A 166 -24.86 26.49 12.70
C GLY A 166 -25.29 25.52 13.82
N ARG A 167 -26.41 24.80 13.64
CA ARG A 167 -27.05 23.97 14.67
C ARG A 167 -26.18 22.87 15.32
N ARG A 168 -24.99 22.59 14.78
CA ARG A 168 -24.07 21.54 15.28
C ARG A 168 -23.14 22.05 16.36
N VAL A 169 -22.93 23.36 16.43
CA VAL A 169 -22.08 24.05 17.41
C VAL A 169 -22.96 25.04 18.19
N ASN A 170 -23.07 24.85 19.50
CA ASN A 170 -23.77 25.77 20.38
C ASN A 170 -22.75 26.51 21.25
N LEU A 171 -22.44 27.76 20.90
CA LEU A 171 -21.46 28.55 21.65
C LEU A 171 -21.97 29.05 23.01
N LYS A 172 -23.30 29.11 23.21
CA LYS A 172 -23.90 29.51 24.49
C LYS A 172 -23.90 28.37 25.50
N GLU A 173 -24.16 27.16 25.03
CA GLU A 173 -24.14 25.93 25.82
C GLU A 173 -23.32 24.85 25.09
N PRO A 174 -21.97 24.95 25.13
CA PRO A 174 -21.04 24.07 24.40
C PRO A 174 -21.35 22.58 24.49
N GLU A 175 -21.70 22.10 25.69
CA GLU A 175 -22.04 20.71 25.98
C GLU A 175 -23.32 20.23 25.25
N LYS A 176 -24.21 21.15 24.84
CA LYS A 176 -25.43 20.86 24.06
C LYS A 176 -25.21 20.88 22.55
N SER A 177 -23.97 21.06 22.08
CA SER A 177 -23.64 21.00 20.65
C SER A 177 -23.99 19.63 20.07
N LEU A 178 -24.73 19.57 18.94
CA LEU A 178 -25.07 18.28 18.31
C LEU A 178 -23.82 17.48 17.92
N MET A 179 -22.71 18.16 17.62
CA MET A 179 -21.40 17.55 17.38
C MET A 179 -20.88 16.72 18.55
N LEU A 180 -21.34 16.99 19.78
CA LEU A 180 -21.05 16.19 20.97
C LEU A 180 -22.18 15.22 21.29
N LEU A 181 -23.43 15.69 21.23
CA LEU A 181 -24.61 14.91 21.66
C LEU A 181 -24.88 13.69 20.78
N LYS A 182 -24.71 13.80 19.46
CA LYS A 182 -24.95 12.70 18.51
C LYS A 182 -23.93 11.56 18.67
N PRO A 183 -22.60 11.79 18.63
CA PRO A 183 -21.64 10.69 18.76
C PRO A 183 -21.58 10.10 20.18
N THR A 184 -21.97 10.86 21.21
CA THR A 184 -22.17 10.32 22.59
C THR A 184 -23.51 9.63 22.80
N PHE A 185 -24.37 9.61 21.78
CA PHE A 185 -25.70 9.01 21.80
C PHE A 185 -26.65 9.61 22.86
N GLN A 186 -26.40 10.84 23.30
CA GLN A 186 -27.34 11.61 24.13
C GLN A 186 -28.55 12.09 23.31
N VAL A 187 -28.42 12.13 21.98
CA VAL A 187 -29.52 12.32 21.03
C VAL A 187 -29.48 11.15 20.03
N PRO A 188 -30.63 10.53 19.69
CA PRO A 188 -30.69 9.43 18.74
C PRO A 188 -29.93 9.71 17.44
N HIS A 189 -29.10 8.77 17.02
CA HIS A 189 -28.20 8.91 15.88
C HIS A 189 -28.03 7.55 15.19
N GLY A 190 -28.19 7.51 13.86
CA GLY A 190 -28.07 6.27 13.08
C GLY A 190 -26.67 5.61 13.14
N GLY A 191 -25.62 6.40 13.41
CA GLY A 191 -24.26 5.89 13.60
C GLY A 191 -23.98 5.30 14.99
N GLY A 192 -24.96 5.29 15.90
CA GLY A 192 -24.80 4.77 17.26
C GLY A 192 -23.86 5.61 18.14
N GLN A 193 -23.43 5.01 19.26
CA GLN A 193 -22.47 5.61 20.20
C GLN A 193 -21.04 5.31 19.75
N VAL A 194 -20.32 6.34 19.32
CA VAL A 194 -18.91 6.25 18.85
C VAL A 194 -17.96 7.09 19.69
N LEU A 195 -18.48 7.90 20.61
CA LEU A 195 -17.72 8.76 21.51
C LEU A 195 -18.20 8.54 22.95
N LYS A 196 -17.26 8.36 23.88
CA LYS A 196 -17.58 8.31 25.32
C LYS A 196 -17.53 9.73 25.90
N LYS A 197 -18.48 10.05 26.78
CA LYS A 197 -18.44 11.30 27.56
C LYS A 197 -17.13 11.36 28.36
N ASP A 198 -16.56 12.56 28.48
CA ASP A 198 -15.33 12.85 29.24
C ASP A 198 -14.02 12.19 28.72
N SER A 199 -14.12 11.42 27.63
CA SER A 199 -12.94 10.94 26.90
C SER A 199 -12.02 12.09 26.47
N PRO A 200 -10.72 11.84 26.27
CA PRO A 200 -9.80 12.84 25.72
C PRO A 200 -10.33 13.45 24.40
N GLU A 201 -10.93 12.64 23.54
CA GLU A 201 -11.55 13.04 22.28
C GLU A 201 -12.74 13.98 22.52
N PHE A 202 -13.62 13.65 23.45
CA PHE A 202 -14.74 14.52 23.84
C PHE A 202 -14.25 15.85 24.38
N ARG A 203 -13.23 15.82 25.25
CA ARG A 203 -12.63 17.03 25.81
C ARG A 203 -11.97 17.88 24.74
N ALA A 204 -11.32 17.30 23.74
CA ALA A 204 -10.74 18.04 22.62
C ALA A 204 -11.81 18.81 21.85
N LEU A 205 -12.90 18.12 21.45
CA LEU A 205 -14.03 18.75 20.77
C LEU A 205 -14.69 19.85 21.61
N LEU A 206 -14.97 19.57 22.89
CA LEU A 206 -15.58 20.53 23.80
C LEU A 206 -14.68 21.76 24.03
N THR A 207 -13.36 21.55 24.17
CA THR A 207 -12.40 22.65 24.37
C THR A 207 -12.41 23.58 23.17
N TRP A 208 -12.38 23.04 21.94
CA TRP A 208 -12.47 23.86 20.73
C TRP A 208 -13.80 24.63 20.62
N ILE A 209 -14.93 24.01 20.98
CA ILE A 209 -16.23 24.70 21.00
C ILE A 209 -16.24 25.83 22.04
N LYS A 210 -15.70 25.57 23.25
CA LYS A 210 -15.58 26.58 24.32
C LYS A 210 -14.68 27.75 23.93
N ASP A 211 -13.70 27.49 23.08
CA ASP A 211 -12.81 28.51 22.50
C ASP A 211 -13.45 29.32 21.35
N GLY A 212 -14.76 29.14 21.13
CA GLY A 212 -15.53 29.85 20.12
C GLY A 212 -15.66 29.10 18.79
N ALA A 213 -15.26 27.83 18.75
CA ALA A 213 -15.22 27.02 17.53
C ALA A 213 -14.50 27.71 16.37
N GLN A 214 -13.43 28.45 16.69
CA GLN A 214 -12.74 29.30 15.73
C GLN A 214 -12.00 28.47 14.69
N ARG A 215 -11.92 29.02 13.47
CA ARG A 215 -10.96 28.59 12.46
C ARG A 215 -9.67 29.38 12.66
N VAL A 216 -8.56 28.67 12.87
CA VAL A 216 -7.23 29.27 12.78
C VAL A 216 -6.96 29.54 11.27
N PRO A 217 -6.34 30.67 10.87
CA PRO A 217 -6.27 31.15 9.48
C PRO A 217 -5.67 30.17 8.45
N ALA A 218 -5.74 30.55 7.16
CA ALA A 218 -5.45 29.75 5.96
C ALA A 218 -4.09 29.02 5.88
N ASN A 219 -3.19 29.21 6.86
CA ASN A 219 -1.91 28.55 7.01
C ASN A 219 -1.89 27.51 8.16
N GLU A 220 -3.06 27.08 8.64
CA GLU A 220 -3.17 26.05 9.67
C GLU A 220 -2.41 24.78 9.24
N LYS A 221 -1.62 24.24 10.16
CA LYS A 221 -0.76 23.08 9.90
C LYS A 221 -1.61 21.87 9.53
N ARG A 222 -1.38 21.29 8.37
CA ARG A 222 -2.01 20.02 7.94
C ARG A 222 -1.04 18.88 8.01
N ILE A 223 -1.52 17.67 8.24
CA ILE A 223 -0.69 16.46 8.15
C ILE A 223 -0.32 16.25 6.69
N VAL A 224 0.97 16.09 6.41
CA VAL A 224 1.51 15.84 5.06
C VAL A 224 2.18 14.47 4.93
N ALA A 225 2.54 13.84 6.05
CA ALA A 225 3.07 12.48 6.06
C ALA A 225 2.78 11.78 7.39
N LEU A 226 2.66 10.46 7.35
CA LEU A 226 2.63 9.58 8.52
C LEU A 226 3.84 8.66 8.51
N ARG A 227 4.46 8.48 9.68
CA ARG A 227 5.46 7.46 9.94
C ARG A 227 4.90 6.51 11.00
N VAL A 228 4.81 5.22 10.65
CA VAL A 228 4.40 4.16 11.59
C VAL A 228 5.64 3.40 12.03
N THR A 229 5.85 3.28 13.34
CA THR A 229 7.04 2.66 13.92
C THR A 229 6.66 1.53 14.88
N PRO A 230 7.25 0.33 14.75
CA PRO A 230 8.08 -0.08 13.63
C PRO A 230 7.26 -0.23 12.34
N ALA A 231 7.89 -0.01 11.18
CA ALA A 231 7.24 -0.20 9.88
C ALA A 231 7.00 -1.69 9.57
N GLU A 232 7.81 -2.58 10.16
CA GLU A 232 7.66 -4.02 10.07
C GLU A 232 7.81 -4.64 11.47
N SER A 233 6.92 -5.56 11.84
CA SER A 233 6.97 -6.30 13.11
C SER A 233 6.97 -7.79 12.85
N VAL A 234 7.75 -8.54 13.63
CA VAL A 234 7.67 -10.01 13.72
C VAL A 234 7.18 -10.38 15.11
N LEU A 235 6.02 -11.02 15.19
CA LEU A 235 5.43 -11.49 16.44
C LEU A 235 5.70 -12.98 16.59
N LEU A 236 6.52 -13.34 17.58
CA LEU A 236 6.93 -14.72 17.86
C LEU A 236 6.08 -15.31 18.98
N GLY A 237 5.35 -16.38 18.67
CA GLY A 237 4.49 -17.10 19.60
C GLY A 237 3.06 -16.58 19.66
N LYS A 238 2.19 -17.39 20.26
CA LYS A 238 0.79 -17.05 20.50
C LYS A 238 0.68 -15.87 21.47
N ASP A 239 -0.27 -14.97 21.22
CA ASP A 239 -0.58 -13.81 22.06
C ASP A 239 0.59 -12.80 22.20
N ALA A 240 1.63 -12.91 21.37
CA ALA A 240 2.71 -11.94 21.30
C ALA A 240 2.18 -10.56 20.92
N ARG A 241 2.71 -9.51 21.56
CA ARG A 241 2.22 -8.13 21.45
C ARG A 241 3.33 -7.17 21.08
N ARG A 242 2.96 -6.12 20.35
CA ARG A 242 3.86 -5.01 19.98
C ARG A 242 3.05 -3.73 19.87
N GLN A 243 3.50 -2.64 20.50
CA GLN A 243 2.93 -1.31 20.30
C GLN A 243 3.41 -0.71 18.98
N LEU A 244 2.49 -0.12 18.20
CA LEU A 244 2.81 0.76 17.09
C LEU A 244 2.76 2.22 17.54
N LEU A 245 3.70 3.03 17.07
CA LEU A 245 3.68 4.49 17.17
C LEU A 245 3.33 5.10 15.83
N VAL A 246 2.60 6.20 15.86
CA VAL A 246 2.26 6.98 14.67
C VAL A 246 2.74 8.41 14.88
N THR A 247 3.75 8.81 14.10
CA THR A 247 4.20 10.21 14.06
C THR A 247 3.65 10.88 12.82
N ALA A 248 2.94 12.00 13.00
CA ALA A 248 2.52 12.87 11.90
C ALA A 248 3.58 13.94 11.65
N ARG A 249 3.96 14.15 10.39
CA ARG A 249 4.65 15.36 9.93
C ARG A 249 3.62 16.36 9.44
N TYR A 250 3.73 17.61 9.88
CA TYR A 250 2.88 18.71 9.46
C TYR A 250 3.53 19.56 8.37
N SER A 251 2.71 20.35 7.66
CA SER A 251 3.13 21.24 6.58
C SER A 251 4.12 22.34 6.99
N ASP A 252 4.23 22.65 8.28
CA ASP A 252 5.23 23.58 8.83
C ASP A 252 6.55 22.89 9.22
N GLY A 253 6.69 21.60 8.89
CA GLY A 253 7.84 20.77 9.19
C GLY A 253 7.85 20.14 10.58
N THR A 254 6.93 20.54 11.48
CA THR A 254 6.85 19.96 12.84
C THR A 254 6.37 18.51 12.80
N GLU A 255 6.78 17.73 13.80
CA GLU A 255 6.32 16.36 14.00
C GLU A 255 5.58 16.22 15.33
N ARG A 256 4.56 15.36 15.39
CA ARG A 256 3.80 15.06 16.60
C ARG A 256 3.46 13.58 16.67
N ASP A 257 3.54 13.00 17.86
CA ASP A 257 2.91 11.71 18.15
C ASP A 257 1.39 11.85 18.07
N ILE A 258 0.78 11.14 17.12
CA ILE A 258 -0.66 11.05 16.93
C ILE A 258 -1.18 9.63 17.14
N THR A 259 -0.41 8.74 17.77
CA THR A 259 -0.78 7.33 18.00
C THR A 259 -2.18 7.22 18.60
N ARG A 260 -2.49 8.07 19.58
CA ARG A 260 -3.79 8.06 20.26
C ARG A 260 -4.92 8.69 19.47
N THR A 261 -4.65 9.44 18.41
CA THR A 261 -5.67 10.10 17.56
C THR A 261 -5.75 9.52 16.15
N ALA A 262 -4.87 8.57 15.82
CA ALA A 262 -4.95 7.78 14.61
C ALA A 262 -6.03 6.69 14.73
N LYS A 263 -6.51 6.21 13.57
CA LYS A 263 -7.36 5.03 13.47
C LYS A 263 -6.55 3.85 12.96
N PHE A 264 -6.58 2.73 13.67
CA PHE A 264 -5.93 1.48 13.26
C PHE A 264 -6.96 0.48 12.73
N GLN A 265 -6.54 -0.33 11.76
CA GLN A 265 -7.32 -1.43 11.22
C GLN A 265 -6.35 -2.50 10.68
N SER A 266 -6.60 -3.79 10.94
CA SER A 266 -5.88 -4.87 10.25
C SER A 266 -6.52 -5.15 8.90
N ASN A 267 -5.71 -5.48 7.89
CA ASN A 267 -6.20 -6.04 6.64
C ASN A 267 -6.70 -7.49 6.83
N ASP A 268 -6.18 -8.20 7.84
CA ASP A 268 -6.61 -9.56 8.20
C ASP A 268 -6.45 -9.78 9.72
N ASP A 269 -7.54 -9.54 10.45
CA ASP A 269 -7.64 -9.74 11.90
C ASP A 269 -7.47 -11.22 12.30
N SER A 270 -7.58 -12.17 11.36
CA SER A 270 -7.31 -13.59 11.66
C SER A 270 -5.84 -13.87 11.86
N ILE A 271 -4.95 -13.03 11.33
CA ILE A 271 -3.48 -13.15 11.45
C ILE A 271 -2.99 -12.31 12.63
N ALA A 272 -3.30 -11.02 12.64
CA ALA A 272 -2.97 -10.11 13.73
C ALA A 272 -4.06 -9.06 13.90
N LYS A 273 -4.48 -8.83 15.16
CA LYS A 273 -5.42 -7.77 15.54
C LYS A 273 -4.66 -6.53 16.00
N VAL A 274 -5.31 -5.38 15.89
CA VAL A 274 -4.81 -4.11 16.41
C VAL A 274 -5.87 -3.41 17.25
N THR A 275 -5.50 -2.91 18.43
CA THR A 275 -6.42 -2.11 19.27
C THR A 275 -6.49 -0.65 18.80
N PRO A 276 -7.50 0.14 19.24
CA PRO A 276 -7.56 1.58 18.96
C PRO A 276 -6.36 2.38 19.48
N GLU A 277 -5.61 1.85 20.43
CA GLU A 277 -4.39 2.42 21.00
C GLU A 277 -3.13 2.03 20.21
N GLY A 278 -3.24 1.17 19.19
CA GLY A 278 -2.12 0.74 18.35
C GLY A 278 -1.39 -0.50 18.86
N VAL A 279 -1.98 -1.30 19.77
CA VAL A 279 -1.38 -2.53 20.26
C VAL A 279 -1.70 -3.69 19.33
N LEU A 280 -0.68 -4.32 18.75
CA LEU A 280 -0.79 -5.53 17.96
C LEU A 280 -0.89 -6.76 18.86
N THR A 281 -1.64 -7.77 18.43
CA THR A 281 -1.67 -9.09 19.06
C THR A 281 -1.70 -10.18 17.99
N ALA A 282 -0.80 -11.15 18.12
CA ALA A 282 -0.70 -12.32 17.23
C ALA A 282 -1.88 -13.28 17.42
N GLU A 283 -2.46 -13.76 16.31
CA GLU A 283 -3.59 -14.69 16.31
C GLU A 283 -3.28 -15.99 15.55
N ARG A 284 -2.91 -15.89 14.26
CA ARG A 284 -2.59 -17.02 13.38
C ARG A 284 -1.27 -16.77 12.65
N GLY A 285 -0.53 -17.83 12.39
CA GLY A 285 0.68 -17.75 11.57
C GLY A 285 0.38 -17.23 10.17
N GLY A 286 1.19 -16.28 9.68
CA GLY A 286 1.00 -15.61 8.40
C GLY A 286 1.52 -14.18 8.41
N GLU A 287 1.15 -13.42 7.39
CA GLU A 287 1.53 -12.02 7.22
C GLU A 287 0.30 -11.17 6.94
N THR A 288 0.22 -9.98 7.53
CA THR A 288 -0.82 -9.00 7.27
C THR A 288 -0.26 -7.59 7.36
N ALA A 289 -1.07 -6.60 6.96
CA ALA A 289 -0.72 -5.20 7.10
C ALA A 289 -1.74 -4.47 7.99
N ILE A 290 -1.25 -3.52 8.75
CA ILE A 290 -2.01 -2.66 9.63
C ILE A 290 -2.14 -1.30 8.96
N VAL A 291 -3.37 -0.95 8.63
CA VAL A 291 -3.73 0.35 8.07
C VAL A 291 -3.87 1.36 9.20
N VAL A 292 -3.16 2.47 9.06
CA VAL A 292 -3.23 3.62 9.97
C VAL A 292 -3.84 4.79 9.22
N ARG A 293 -4.82 5.47 9.81
CA ARG A 293 -5.46 6.64 9.19
C ARG A 293 -5.38 7.86 10.10
N ALA A 294 -5.12 8.99 9.46
CA ALA A 294 -5.25 10.32 10.01
C ALA A 294 -5.98 11.21 8.96
N PRO A 295 -6.36 12.45 9.29
CA PRO A 295 -7.01 13.34 8.35
C PRO A 295 -6.28 13.47 7.02
N GLY A 296 -6.96 13.12 5.93
CA GLY A 296 -6.45 13.23 4.55
C GLY A 296 -5.27 12.33 4.19
N ILE A 297 -4.89 11.36 5.05
CA ILE A 297 -3.74 10.51 4.79
C ILE A 297 -3.83 9.13 5.45
N ALA A 298 -3.25 8.13 4.79
CA ALA A 298 -3.09 6.78 5.32
C ALA A 298 -1.61 6.40 5.40
N GLY A 299 -1.28 5.54 6.35
CA GLY A 299 0.00 4.85 6.50
C GLY A 299 -0.22 3.36 6.71
N GLY A 300 0.87 2.59 6.73
CA GLY A 300 0.83 1.15 6.90
C GLY A 300 2.00 0.64 7.74
N ALA A 301 1.80 -0.50 8.39
CA ALA A 301 2.87 -1.31 8.96
C ALA A 301 2.65 -2.79 8.61
N LYS A 302 3.72 -3.51 8.29
CA LYS A 302 3.67 -4.96 8.02
C LYS A 302 3.81 -5.74 9.33
N VAL A 303 3.06 -6.81 9.48
CA VAL A 303 3.11 -7.69 10.65
C VAL A 303 3.21 -9.13 10.18
N ASP A 304 4.33 -9.75 10.53
CA ASP A 304 4.58 -11.17 10.37
C ASP A 304 4.27 -11.88 11.71
N VAL A 305 3.58 -13.00 11.66
CA VAL A 305 3.25 -13.82 12.85
C VAL A 305 3.82 -15.22 12.67
N VAL A 306 4.65 -15.63 13.61
CA VAL A 306 5.26 -16.97 13.66
C VAL A 306 4.83 -17.65 14.95
N LEU A 307 3.88 -18.59 14.87
CA LEU A 307 3.36 -19.27 16.06
C LEU A 307 4.25 -20.40 16.56
N GLN A 308 4.88 -21.13 15.64
CA GLN A 308 5.73 -22.26 15.94
C GLN A 308 6.99 -22.19 15.08
N ALA A 309 8.12 -22.02 15.75
CA ALA A 309 9.42 -22.05 15.10
C ALA A 309 9.67 -23.40 14.45
N ARG A 310 10.13 -23.38 13.19
CA ARG A 310 10.64 -24.56 12.50
C ARG A 310 12.10 -24.32 12.16
N GLU A 311 12.89 -25.38 12.23
CA GLU A 311 14.27 -25.34 11.79
C GLU A 311 14.31 -25.03 10.29
N VAL A 312 15.03 -23.98 9.93
CA VAL A 312 15.25 -23.57 8.54
C VAL A 312 16.64 -24.09 8.13
N PRO A 313 16.71 -25.15 7.31
CA PRO A 313 18.00 -25.70 6.89
C PRO A 313 18.78 -24.67 6.07
N ALA A 314 20.11 -24.70 6.17
CA ALA A 314 20.96 -23.92 5.29
C ALA A 314 20.77 -24.39 3.85
N THR A 315 20.36 -23.48 2.97
CA THR A 315 20.17 -23.74 1.54
C THR A 315 21.19 -22.97 0.71
N VAL A 316 21.69 -23.63 -0.34
CA VAL A 316 22.54 -22.99 -1.34
C VAL A 316 21.67 -22.09 -2.21
N SER A 317 22.05 -20.82 -2.26
CA SER A 317 21.46 -19.81 -3.15
C SER A 317 22.10 -19.90 -4.54
N ASN A 318 21.29 -19.85 -5.60
CA ASN A 318 21.78 -19.87 -6.98
C ASN A 318 21.86 -18.48 -7.60
N ASN A 319 21.10 -17.51 -7.06
CA ASN A 319 21.03 -16.14 -7.57
C ASN A 319 20.49 -15.18 -6.49
N PHE A 320 20.41 -13.89 -6.81
CA PHE A 320 19.94 -12.88 -5.86
C PHE A 320 18.47 -13.07 -5.44
N ILE A 321 17.63 -13.71 -6.27
CA ILE A 321 16.23 -13.98 -5.92
C ILE A 321 16.19 -14.99 -4.76
N ASP A 322 16.96 -16.08 -4.86
CA ASP A 322 17.10 -17.07 -3.79
C ASP A 322 17.53 -16.40 -2.48
N ASP A 323 18.50 -15.47 -2.53
CA ASP A 323 18.97 -14.74 -1.34
C ASP A 323 17.81 -14.01 -0.63
N HIS A 324 17.01 -13.26 -1.37
CA HIS A 324 15.89 -12.51 -0.80
C HIS A 324 14.72 -13.40 -0.37
N VAL A 325 14.45 -14.49 -1.09
CA VAL A 325 13.42 -15.47 -0.72
C VAL A 325 13.82 -16.21 0.55
N PHE A 326 15.05 -16.71 0.64
CA PHE A 326 15.56 -17.42 1.81
C PHE A 326 15.69 -16.51 3.02
N ALA A 327 16.09 -15.24 2.84
CA ALA A 327 16.06 -14.27 3.92
C ALA A 327 14.64 -14.10 4.51
N LYS A 328 13.62 -13.98 3.65
CA LYS A 328 12.23 -13.86 4.12
C LYS A 328 11.73 -15.15 4.79
N LEU A 329 11.99 -16.30 4.19
CA LEU A 329 11.62 -17.60 4.77
C LEU A 329 12.28 -17.84 6.12
N LYS A 330 13.54 -17.40 6.30
CA LYS A 330 14.24 -17.45 7.59
C LYS A 330 13.56 -16.58 8.64
N THR A 331 13.14 -15.36 8.30
CA THR A 331 12.37 -14.48 9.21
C THR A 331 11.06 -15.11 9.65
N LEU A 332 10.39 -15.82 8.74
CA LEU A 332 9.12 -16.51 9.03
C LEU A 332 9.31 -17.91 9.65
N GLU A 333 10.55 -18.36 9.83
CA GLU A 333 10.90 -19.72 10.27
C GLU A 333 10.19 -20.81 9.42
N VAL A 334 10.15 -20.59 8.10
CA VAL A 334 9.56 -21.52 7.13
C VAL A 334 10.67 -22.22 6.35
N PRO A 335 10.77 -23.56 6.37
CA PRO A 335 11.77 -24.25 5.58
C PRO A 335 11.47 -24.11 4.07
N PRO A 336 12.48 -23.78 3.24
CA PRO A 336 12.33 -23.71 1.79
C PRO A 336 11.98 -25.07 1.21
N SER A 337 11.30 -25.06 0.07
CA SER A 337 10.89 -26.29 -0.62
C SER A 337 12.07 -26.99 -1.31
N GLY A 338 11.88 -28.26 -1.68
CA GLY A 338 12.83 -28.97 -2.53
C GLY A 338 12.87 -28.40 -3.96
N LEU A 339 13.90 -28.77 -4.72
CA LEU A 339 13.93 -28.51 -6.15
C LEU A 339 12.88 -29.39 -6.85
N ALA A 340 12.22 -28.84 -7.87
CA ALA A 340 11.38 -29.65 -8.75
C ALA A 340 12.25 -30.64 -9.54
N ASP A 341 11.72 -31.83 -9.82
CA ASP A 341 12.33 -32.77 -10.76
C ASP A 341 12.35 -32.22 -12.20
N ASP A 342 13.16 -32.82 -13.06
CA ASP A 342 13.38 -32.34 -14.43
C ASP A 342 12.11 -32.36 -15.30
N ALA A 343 11.24 -33.36 -15.12
CA ALA A 343 10.00 -33.46 -15.90
C ALA A 343 9.01 -32.35 -15.52
N THR A 344 8.90 -32.08 -14.22
CA THR A 344 8.09 -30.99 -13.67
C THR A 344 8.63 -29.63 -14.11
N PHE A 345 9.95 -29.43 -14.04
CA PHE A 345 10.60 -28.21 -14.51
C PHE A 345 10.35 -27.96 -16.00
N LEU A 346 10.60 -28.96 -16.84
CA LEU A 346 10.44 -28.88 -18.29
C LEU A 346 9.00 -28.47 -18.66
N ARG A 347 8.01 -29.14 -18.10
CA ARG A 347 6.60 -28.83 -18.37
C ARG A 347 6.25 -27.39 -17.99
N ARG A 348 6.73 -26.91 -16.84
CA ARG A 348 6.46 -25.54 -16.38
C ARG A 348 7.13 -24.50 -17.27
N ALA A 349 8.42 -24.67 -17.58
CA ALA A 349 9.15 -23.74 -18.44
C ALA A 349 8.46 -23.57 -19.81
N TYR A 350 8.02 -24.65 -20.45
CA TYR A 350 7.30 -24.60 -21.72
C TYR A 350 5.94 -23.89 -21.60
N LEU A 351 5.14 -24.22 -20.58
CA LEU A 351 3.82 -23.62 -20.39
C LEU A 351 3.91 -22.14 -20.04
N ASP A 352 4.87 -21.78 -19.20
CA ASP A 352 5.00 -20.45 -18.63
C ASP A 352 5.66 -19.46 -19.60
N ILE A 353 6.62 -19.90 -20.43
CA ILE A 353 7.37 -19.03 -21.36
C ILE A 353 6.68 -18.94 -22.72
N ILE A 354 6.21 -20.07 -23.28
CA ILE A 354 5.67 -20.13 -24.65
C ILE A 354 4.24 -20.67 -24.74
N GLY A 355 3.57 -20.93 -23.61
CA GLY A 355 2.15 -21.34 -23.61
C GLY A 355 1.86 -22.75 -24.14
N LEU A 356 2.88 -23.58 -24.36
CA LEU A 356 2.75 -24.93 -24.94
C LEU A 356 3.29 -26.01 -24.01
N ILE A 357 3.08 -27.27 -24.37
CA ILE A 357 3.78 -28.42 -23.77
C ILE A 357 4.91 -28.87 -24.70
N PRO A 358 6.02 -29.44 -24.17
CA PRO A 358 7.07 -30.00 -25.02
C PRO A 358 6.53 -31.15 -25.87
N THR A 359 7.06 -31.31 -27.08
CA THR A 359 6.86 -32.52 -27.87
C THR A 359 7.50 -33.73 -27.18
N SER A 360 7.11 -34.95 -27.60
CA SER A 360 7.67 -36.17 -27.03
C SER A 360 9.17 -36.29 -27.22
N ASP A 361 9.70 -35.78 -28.33
CA ASP A 361 11.12 -35.87 -28.65
C ASP A 361 11.94 -34.86 -27.85
N GLU A 362 11.47 -33.61 -27.73
CA GLU A 362 12.09 -32.60 -26.85
C GLU A 362 12.13 -33.09 -25.39
N ALA A 363 11.03 -33.68 -24.90
CA ALA A 363 10.98 -34.20 -23.54
C ALA A 363 11.97 -35.36 -23.33
N ARG A 364 12.06 -36.31 -24.27
CA ARG A 364 13.03 -37.42 -24.19
C ARG A 364 14.46 -36.89 -24.20
N ALA A 365 14.77 -35.93 -25.07
CA ALA A 365 16.09 -35.32 -25.17
C ALA A 365 16.50 -34.63 -23.86
N PHE A 366 15.64 -33.77 -23.32
CA PHE A 366 15.91 -33.03 -22.08
C PHE A 366 16.09 -33.93 -20.85
N LEU A 367 15.30 -35.01 -20.75
CA LEU A 367 15.39 -35.96 -19.64
C LEU A 367 16.64 -36.86 -19.74
N ALA A 368 17.09 -37.15 -20.96
CA ALA A 368 18.32 -37.90 -21.20
C ALA A 368 19.58 -37.05 -20.96
N ASP A 369 19.50 -35.73 -21.19
CA ASP A 369 20.62 -34.80 -21.03
C ASP A 369 21.14 -34.77 -19.57
N LYS A 370 22.47 -34.86 -19.45
CA LYS A 370 23.21 -34.86 -18.18
C LYS A 370 24.00 -33.58 -17.94
N ASP A 371 23.92 -32.61 -18.84
CA ASP A 371 24.53 -31.31 -18.65
C ASP A 371 23.92 -30.63 -17.40
N PRO A 372 24.73 -30.25 -16.39
CA PRO A 372 24.23 -29.56 -15.20
C PRO A 372 23.54 -28.22 -15.52
N ASN A 373 23.81 -27.62 -16.67
CA ASN A 373 23.25 -26.34 -17.11
C ASN A 373 22.06 -26.48 -18.07
N LYS A 374 21.56 -27.70 -18.34
CA LYS A 374 20.46 -27.92 -19.30
C LYS A 374 19.21 -27.09 -19.00
N ARG A 375 18.94 -26.81 -17.71
CA ARG A 375 17.80 -25.99 -17.27
C ARG A 375 17.94 -24.52 -17.68
N ALA A 376 19.12 -23.94 -17.44
CA ALA A 376 19.41 -22.56 -17.83
C ALA A 376 19.37 -22.43 -19.36
N LYS A 377 20.03 -23.35 -20.08
CA LYS A 377 20.02 -23.39 -21.55
C LYS A 377 18.61 -23.47 -22.13
N LEU A 378 17.74 -24.31 -21.57
CA LEU A 378 16.35 -24.41 -22.02
C LEU A 378 15.62 -23.08 -21.83
N VAL A 379 15.77 -22.46 -20.66
CA VAL A 379 15.11 -21.20 -20.33
C VAL A 379 15.57 -20.07 -21.26
N ASP A 380 16.86 -20.03 -21.63
CA ASP A 380 17.39 -19.04 -22.58
C ASP A 380 16.91 -19.28 -24.02
N GLN A 381 16.62 -20.53 -24.39
CA GLN A 381 16.21 -20.90 -25.75
C GLN A 381 14.71 -20.68 -26.03
N LEU A 382 13.86 -20.78 -25.01
CA LEU A 382 12.40 -20.73 -25.19
C LEU A 382 11.89 -19.35 -25.68
N PRO A 383 12.41 -18.20 -25.21
CA PRO A 383 12.01 -16.89 -25.74
C PRO A 383 12.33 -16.67 -27.22
N GLU A 384 13.33 -17.37 -27.76
CA GLU A 384 13.74 -17.27 -29.17
C GLU A 384 12.80 -18.00 -30.13
N ARG A 385 11.81 -18.72 -29.59
CA ARG A 385 10.81 -19.45 -30.39
C ARG A 385 9.68 -18.54 -30.87
N PRO A 386 9.12 -18.76 -32.07
CA PRO A 386 8.00 -17.96 -32.56
C PRO A 386 6.76 -18.03 -31.64
N GLU A 387 6.56 -19.15 -30.94
CA GLU A 387 5.43 -19.33 -30.03
C GLU A 387 5.48 -18.41 -28.80
N TYR A 388 6.66 -17.91 -28.42
CA TYR A 388 6.80 -16.88 -27.40
C TYR A 388 5.99 -15.63 -27.78
N ALA A 389 6.20 -15.12 -28.99
CA ALA A 389 5.51 -13.92 -29.48
C ALA A 389 4.00 -14.12 -29.59
N ASP A 390 3.54 -15.32 -30.00
CA ASP A 390 2.11 -15.66 -30.03
C ASP A 390 1.48 -15.64 -28.64
N PHE A 391 2.14 -16.27 -27.67
CA PHE A 391 1.64 -16.37 -26.31
C PHE A 391 1.56 -14.99 -25.63
N TRP A 392 2.62 -14.19 -25.72
CA TRP A 392 2.66 -12.88 -25.08
C TRP A 392 1.79 -11.83 -25.79
N ALA A 393 1.57 -11.95 -27.10
CA ALA A 393 0.60 -11.12 -27.80
C ALA A 393 -0.84 -11.38 -27.32
N LEU A 394 -1.19 -12.63 -27.01
CA LEU A 394 -2.49 -12.97 -26.43
C LEU A 394 -2.62 -12.43 -25.01
N TYR A 395 -1.60 -12.68 -24.17
CA TYR A 395 -1.54 -12.18 -22.80
C TYR A 395 -1.71 -10.65 -22.72
N TRP A 396 -0.94 -9.90 -23.51
CA TRP A 396 -1.02 -8.43 -23.51
C TRP A 396 -2.26 -7.91 -24.24
N GLY A 397 -2.77 -8.65 -25.22
CA GLY A 397 -4.05 -8.36 -25.85
C GLY A 397 -5.17 -8.25 -24.82
N ASP A 398 -5.26 -9.20 -23.89
CA ASP A 398 -6.27 -9.17 -22.82
C ASP A 398 -6.11 -7.96 -21.90
N HIS A 399 -4.87 -7.63 -21.51
CA HIS A 399 -4.59 -6.49 -20.60
C HIS A 399 -4.79 -5.13 -21.27
N LEU A 400 -4.68 -5.06 -22.60
CA LEU A 400 -4.85 -3.84 -23.39
C LEU A 400 -6.24 -3.75 -24.04
N ASN A 401 -7.20 -4.54 -23.55
CA ASN A 401 -8.58 -4.57 -24.02
C ASN A 401 -8.71 -4.82 -25.53
N ASN A 402 -7.92 -5.75 -26.07
CA ASN A 402 -7.95 -6.13 -27.47
C ASN A 402 -9.21 -6.97 -27.80
N THR A 403 -10.35 -6.31 -28.01
CA THR A 403 -11.64 -7.00 -28.22
C THR A 403 -12.37 -6.50 -29.46
N LYS A 404 -13.18 -7.39 -30.09
CA LYS A 404 -14.01 -7.04 -31.26
C LYS A 404 -15.02 -5.93 -30.95
N GLN A 405 -15.51 -5.87 -29.71
CA GLN A 405 -16.44 -4.84 -29.25
C GLN A 405 -15.81 -3.45 -29.28
N LEU A 406 -14.52 -3.35 -28.96
CA LEU A 406 -13.83 -2.06 -28.87
C LEU A 406 -13.09 -1.67 -30.16
N LEU A 407 -12.57 -2.65 -30.89
CA LEU A 407 -11.72 -2.40 -32.05
C LEU A 407 -12.38 -2.67 -33.40
N TYR A 408 -13.58 -3.29 -33.40
CA TYR A 408 -14.34 -3.73 -34.58
C TYR A 408 -13.59 -4.71 -35.49
N ASN A 409 -14.28 -5.66 -36.11
CA ASN A 409 -13.80 -6.56 -37.19
C ASN A 409 -12.28 -6.76 -37.32
N LYS A 410 -11.58 -5.86 -38.03
CA LYS A 410 -10.14 -5.95 -38.36
C LYS A 410 -9.21 -5.46 -37.25
N GLY A 411 -9.67 -4.55 -36.37
CA GLY A 411 -8.82 -3.90 -35.38
C GLY A 411 -8.15 -4.88 -34.43
N PRO A 412 -8.85 -5.87 -33.84
CA PRO A 412 -8.20 -6.82 -32.96
C PRO A 412 -7.09 -7.62 -33.62
N TYR A 413 -7.31 -8.01 -34.88
CA TYR A 413 -6.33 -8.77 -35.65
C TYR A 413 -5.06 -7.95 -35.93
N ILE A 414 -5.21 -6.70 -36.33
CA ILE A 414 -4.08 -5.80 -36.57
C ILE A 414 -3.33 -5.52 -35.26
N PHE A 415 -4.05 -5.32 -34.17
CA PHE A 415 -3.41 -5.08 -32.87
C PHE A 415 -2.68 -6.31 -32.34
N THR A 416 -3.26 -7.51 -32.44
CA THR A 416 -2.57 -8.77 -32.10
C THR A 416 -1.31 -8.96 -32.95
N ARG A 417 -1.35 -8.66 -34.24
CA ARG A 417 -0.18 -8.77 -35.12
C ARG A 417 0.92 -7.80 -34.72
N TRP A 418 0.57 -6.56 -34.37
CA TRP A 418 1.54 -5.59 -33.85
C TRP A 418 2.14 -6.05 -32.52
N LEU A 419 1.31 -6.51 -31.57
CA LEU A 419 1.80 -7.08 -30.30
C LEU A 419 2.78 -8.23 -30.54
N ASN A 420 2.41 -9.20 -31.38
CA ASN A 420 3.29 -10.31 -31.77
C ASN A 420 4.61 -9.80 -32.35
N HIS A 421 4.55 -8.80 -33.22
CA HIS A 421 5.75 -8.21 -33.79
C HIS A 421 6.66 -7.60 -32.72
N GLU A 422 6.13 -6.81 -31.79
CA GLU A 422 6.89 -6.20 -30.70
C GLU A 422 7.53 -7.25 -29.77
N PHE A 423 6.82 -8.34 -29.44
CA PHE A 423 7.40 -9.42 -28.64
C PHE A 423 8.44 -10.24 -29.42
N SER A 424 8.25 -10.46 -30.73
CA SER A 424 9.19 -11.23 -31.56
C SER A 424 10.56 -10.55 -31.70
N ARG A 425 10.61 -9.21 -31.66
CA ARG A 425 11.85 -8.44 -31.70
C ARG A 425 12.40 -8.10 -30.30
N ASN A 426 11.73 -8.55 -29.25
CA ASN A 426 12.00 -8.18 -27.87
C ASN A 426 12.12 -6.66 -27.67
N THR A 427 11.12 -5.90 -28.11
CA THR A 427 11.12 -4.45 -27.91
C THR A 427 11.28 -4.13 -26.43
N PRO A 428 12.24 -3.28 -26.03
CA PRO A 428 12.36 -2.81 -24.66
C PRO A 428 11.01 -2.31 -24.13
N TYR A 429 10.59 -2.79 -22.96
CA TYR A 429 9.23 -2.54 -22.48
C TYR A 429 8.90 -1.04 -22.32
N ASN A 430 9.91 -0.22 -22.00
CA ASN A 430 9.77 1.23 -21.98
C ASN A 430 9.43 1.82 -23.36
N GLN A 431 10.03 1.32 -24.44
CA GLN A 431 9.74 1.74 -25.80
C GLN A 431 8.35 1.25 -26.24
N PHE A 432 8.01 0.00 -25.92
CA PHE A 432 6.68 -0.57 -26.16
C PHE A 432 5.56 0.29 -25.54
N VAL A 433 5.71 0.68 -24.27
CA VAL A 433 4.74 1.53 -23.57
C VAL A 433 4.74 2.96 -24.11
N ARG A 434 5.91 3.51 -24.44
CA ARG A 434 5.98 4.82 -25.11
C ARG A 434 5.17 4.82 -26.41
N GLU A 435 5.38 3.83 -27.28
CA GLU A 435 4.66 3.74 -28.55
C GLU A 435 3.15 3.63 -28.34
N LEU A 436 2.69 2.81 -27.40
CA LEU A 436 1.27 2.72 -27.03
C LEU A 436 0.68 4.08 -26.62
N LEU A 437 1.44 4.89 -25.87
CA LEU A 437 0.96 6.17 -25.33
C LEU A 437 1.09 7.35 -26.29
N THR A 438 2.00 7.31 -27.26
CA THR A 438 2.27 8.47 -28.13
C THR A 438 1.79 8.29 -29.55
N SER A 439 1.46 7.06 -29.97
CA SER A 439 1.03 6.77 -31.34
C SER A 439 -0.19 7.61 -31.75
N SER A 440 -0.20 8.01 -33.03
CA SER A 440 -1.25 8.79 -33.69
C SER A 440 -1.45 8.28 -35.12
N GLY A 441 -2.58 8.62 -35.73
CA GLY A 441 -2.91 8.22 -37.09
C GLY A 441 -4.04 7.20 -37.15
N ASN A 442 -4.13 6.52 -38.28
CA ASN A 442 -5.16 5.53 -38.54
C ASN A 442 -4.89 4.25 -37.75
N MET A 443 -5.88 3.74 -37.02
CA MET A 443 -5.74 2.52 -36.23
C MET A 443 -5.37 1.25 -37.00
N PHE A 444 -5.52 1.23 -38.32
CA PHE A 444 -5.08 0.11 -39.15
C PHE A 444 -3.65 0.25 -39.68
N ASP A 445 -3.13 1.48 -39.76
CA ASP A 445 -1.76 1.78 -40.21
C ASP A 445 -0.81 1.96 -39.01
N ALA A 446 -1.31 2.52 -37.92
CA ALA A 446 -0.64 2.75 -36.64
C ALA A 446 -1.32 1.91 -35.56
N ALA A 447 -1.05 0.60 -35.57
CA ALA A 447 -1.75 -0.39 -34.76
C ALA A 447 -1.76 -0.08 -33.26
N ALA A 448 -0.68 0.52 -32.71
CA ALA A 448 -0.58 0.93 -31.30
C ALA A 448 -1.69 1.91 -30.86
N THR A 449 -2.25 2.71 -31.77
CA THR A 449 -3.41 3.58 -31.47
C THR A 449 -4.68 2.80 -31.07
N SER A 450 -4.69 1.48 -31.30
CA SER A 450 -5.71 0.54 -30.81
C SER A 450 -5.79 0.44 -29.29
N PHE A 451 -4.89 1.08 -28.54
CA PHE A 451 -5.02 1.30 -27.10
C PHE A 451 -6.14 2.29 -26.73
N TYR A 452 -6.50 3.22 -27.61
CA TYR A 452 -7.45 4.29 -27.32
C TYR A 452 -8.94 4.12 -27.75
N PRO A 453 -9.33 3.17 -28.62
CA PRO A 453 -10.45 3.26 -29.57
C PRO A 453 -11.84 3.44 -28.94
N LEU A 454 -12.03 3.09 -27.67
CA LEU A 454 -13.30 3.25 -26.94
C LEU A 454 -13.17 3.96 -25.59
N MET A 455 -12.02 4.56 -25.30
CA MET A 455 -11.88 5.42 -24.14
C MET A 455 -12.58 6.74 -24.45
N LYS A 456 -13.86 6.84 -24.04
CA LYS A 456 -14.73 7.98 -24.34
C LYS A 456 -14.31 9.25 -23.60
N LYS A 457 -13.63 9.08 -22.46
CA LYS A 457 -13.21 10.16 -21.58
C LYS A 457 -11.73 10.04 -21.29
N GLU A 458 -11.08 11.19 -21.18
CA GLU A 458 -9.69 11.34 -20.75
C GLU A 458 -9.44 10.66 -19.38
N GLN A 459 -10.47 10.65 -18.53
CA GLN A 459 -10.47 9.99 -17.22
C GLN A 459 -10.35 8.46 -17.30
N ASP A 460 -10.89 7.83 -18.36
CA ASP A 460 -10.81 6.38 -18.52
C ASP A 460 -9.38 5.97 -18.94
N LEU A 461 -8.73 6.79 -19.78
CA LEU A 461 -7.30 6.64 -20.13
C LEU A 461 -6.39 6.82 -18.92
N ALA A 462 -6.66 7.81 -18.06
CA ALA A 462 -5.92 8.01 -16.82
C ALA A 462 -6.00 6.78 -15.90
N ALA A 463 -7.20 6.22 -15.74
CA ALA A 463 -7.43 5.06 -14.90
C ALA A 463 -6.67 3.82 -15.42
N ILE A 464 -6.87 3.44 -16.69
CA ILE A 464 -6.21 2.25 -17.25
C ILE A 464 -4.69 2.41 -17.34
N THR A 465 -4.19 3.60 -17.70
CA THR A 465 -2.75 3.86 -17.81
C THR A 465 -2.08 3.69 -16.44
N SER A 466 -2.70 4.22 -15.39
CA SER A 466 -2.18 4.10 -14.02
C SER A 466 -2.25 2.66 -13.52
N GLN A 467 -3.36 1.96 -13.77
CA GLN A 467 -3.54 0.58 -13.33
C GLN A 467 -2.60 -0.39 -14.07
N VAL A 468 -2.53 -0.30 -15.39
CA VAL A 468 -1.76 -1.23 -16.23
C VAL A 468 -0.26 -0.95 -16.14
N PHE A 469 0.18 0.30 -16.24
CA PHE A 469 1.61 0.61 -16.35
C PHE A 469 2.25 1.01 -15.03
N LEU A 470 1.48 1.50 -14.05
CA LEU A 470 2.03 1.91 -12.75
C LEU A 470 1.62 0.97 -11.61
N GLY A 471 0.66 0.07 -11.84
CA GLY A 471 0.12 -0.79 -10.78
C GLY A 471 -0.61 0.02 -9.70
N VAL A 472 -1.09 1.22 -10.05
CA VAL A 472 -1.76 2.13 -9.11
C VAL A 472 -3.22 2.33 -9.53
N SER A 473 -4.14 1.89 -8.69
CA SER A 473 -5.56 2.15 -8.86
C SER A 473 -5.93 3.55 -8.35
N ILE A 474 -6.07 4.51 -9.27
CA ILE A 474 -6.54 5.88 -8.96
C ILE A 474 -8.03 6.09 -9.25
N GLU A 475 -8.76 5.09 -9.74
CA GLU A 475 -10.13 5.29 -10.23
C GLU A 475 -11.11 5.79 -9.17
N CYS A 476 -10.98 5.37 -7.91
CA CYS A 476 -11.84 5.90 -6.84
C CYS A 476 -11.71 7.43 -6.71
N ALA A 477 -10.52 7.98 -7.01
CA ALA A 477 -10.23 9.41 -7.03
C ALA A 477 -11.01 10.20 -8.10
N ARG A 478 -11.74 9.53 -9.00
CA ARG A 478 -12.62 10.18 -9.99
C ARG A 478 -13.71 11.02 -9.33
N CYS A 479 -14.36 10.48 -8.29
CA CYS A 479 -15.54 11.08 -7.66
C CYS A 479 -15.25 11.67 -6.28
N HIS A 480 -14.32 11.07 -5.53
CA HIS A 480 -13.91 11.50 -4.19
C HIS A 480 -12.46 11.10 -3.96
N ASN A 481 -11.71 11.76 -3.07
CA ASN A 481 -10.33 11.36 -2.77
C ASN A 481 -10.24 9.88 -2.36
N HIS A 482 -9.15 9.20 -2.72
CA HIS A 482 -9.05 7.75 -2.62
C HIS A 482 -9.20 7.30 -1.16
N PRO A 483 -10.08 6.32 -0.85
CA PRO A 483 -10.40 5.96 0.53
C PRO A 483 -9.23 5.31 1.25
N LEU A 484 -8.32 4.66 0.53
CA LEU A 484 -7.27 3.84 1.12
C LEU A 484 -5.87 4.38 0.82
N GLU A 485 -5.73 5.53 0.13
CA GLU A 485 -4.45 6.08 -0.33
C GLU A 485 -4.44 7.60 -0.37
N LYS A 486 -3.26 8.18 -0.55
CA LYS A 486 -3.05 9.62 -0.72
C LYS A 486 -3.64 10.24 -1.98
N TRP A 487 -4.07 9.46 -2.97
CA TRP A 487 -4.51 10.00 -4.27
C TRP A 487 -5.76 10.86 -4.14
N THR A 488 -5.66 12.11 -4.61
CA THR A 488 -6.75 13.08 -4.61
C THR A 488 -7.47 13.14 -5.95
N ARG A 489 -8.64 13.77 -5.97
CA ARG A 489 -9.36 14.13 -7.21
C ARG A 489 -8.50 14.97 -8.13
N ASP A 490 -7.65 15.83 -7.57
CA ASP A 490 -6.75 16.66 -8.36
C ASP A 490 -5.63 15.84 -9.00
N ASP A 491 -5.11 14.81 -8.32
CA ASP A 491 -4.17 13.86 -8.93
C ASP A 491 -4.82 13.10 -10.09
N PHE A 492 -6.05 12.62 -9.90
CA PHE A 492 -6.78 11.90 -10.94
C PHE A 492 -7.07 12.78 -12.16
N ASN A 493 -7.60 13.99 -11.95
CA ASN A 493 -7.90 14.91 -13.04
C ASN A 493 -6.62 15.46 -13.69
N GLY A 494 -5.54 15.61 -12.94
CA GLY A 494 -4.21 15.95 -13.46
C GLY A 494 -3.63 14.84 -14.34
N MET A 495 -3.84 13.57 -14.00
CA MET A 495 -3.52 12.44 -14.88
C MET A 495 -4.40 12.42 -16.13
N ALA A 496 -5.70 12.72 -16.02
CA ALA A 496 -6.59 12.85 -17.17
C ALA A 496 -6.17 13.98 -18.11
N ALA A 497 -5.57 15.05 -17.58
CA ALA A 497 -5.11 16.18 -18.39
C ALA A 497 -4.01 15.84 -19.41
N PHE A 498 -3.28 14.74 -19.23
CA PHE A 498 -2.33 14.25 -20.24
C PHE A 498 -3.01 13.80 -21.54
N PHE A 499 -4.27 13.36 -21.47
CA PHE A 499 -5.01 12.83 -22.60
C PHE A 499 -5.96 13.86 -23.25
N SER A 500 -5.96 15.11 -22.78
CA SER A 500 -6.92 16.15 -23.21
C SER A 500 -6.82 16.52 -24.69
N GLN A 501 -5.65 16.34 -25.28
CA GLN A 501 -5.37 16.67 -26.67
C GLN A 501 -5.77 15.55 -27.63
N VAL A 502 -6.17 14.37 -27.14
CA VAL A 502 -6.56 13.23 -28.00
C VAL A 502 -7.90 13.48 -28.66
N LYS A 503 -7.93 13.44 -30.00
CA LYS A 503 -9.14 13.57 -30.80
C LYS A 503 -9.22 12.52 -31.90
N TYR A 504 -10.45 12.29 -32.34
CA TYR A 504 -10.75 11.37 -33.43
C TYR A 504 -11.48 12.05 -34.56
N LYS A 505 -11.13 11.66 -35.78
CA LYS A 505 -11.97 11.85 -36.96
C LYS A 505 -12.29 10.48 -37.57
N ASN A 506 -13.41 10.40 -38.28
CA ASN A 506 -13.74 9.20 -39.04
C ASN A 506 -12.73 9.01 -40.17
N GLY A 507 -12.34 7.76 -40.42
CA GLY A 507 -11.57 7.40 -41.60
C GLY A 507 -12.39 7.51 -42.89
N VAL A 508 -11.70 7.41 -44.03
CA VAL A 508 -12.27 7.62 -45.37
C VAL A 508 -12.86 6.31 -45.94
N GLY A 509 -12.76 5.20 -45.21
CA GLY A 509 -13.21 3.88 -45.67
C GLY A 509 -14.73 3.67 -45.71
N PRO A 510 -15.24 2.75 -46.56
CA PRO A 510 -16.66 2.53 -46.85
C PRO A 510 -17.50 1.96 -45.70
N ARG A 511 -16.94 1.80 -44.49
CA ARG A 511 -17.59 1.15 -43.34
C ARG A 511 -17.71 2.04 -42.09
N ASN A 512 -17.34 3.33 -42.14
CA ASN A 512 -17.50 4.34 -41.06
C ASN A 512 -16.95 3.99 -39.64
N ASN A 513 -16.27 2.84 -39.49
CA ASN A 513 -15.75 2.34 -38.21
C ASN A 513 -14.23 2.55 -38.06
N GLU A 514 -13.59 3.15 -39.06
CA GLU A 514 -12.19 3.55 -39.00
C GLU A 514 -12.05 4.84 -38.19
N ARG A 515 -11.06 4.88 -37.30
CA ARG A 515 -10.76 6.02 -36.44
C ARG A 515 -9.33 6.47 -36.69
N ILE A 516 -9.19 7.76 -36.97
CA ILE A 516 -7.89 8.41 -37.09
C ILE A 516 -7.71 9.28 -35.86
N LEU A 517 -6.75 8.89 -35.01
CA LEU A 517 -6.34 9.65 -33.83
C LEU A 517 -5.43 10.81 -34.28
N TYR A 518 -5.72 12.01 -33.80
CA TYR A 518 -4.84 13.16 -33.96
C TYR A 518 -4.76 13.99 -32.67
N VAL A 519 -3.73 14.82 -32.56
CA VAL A 519 -3.46 15.68 -31.41
C VAL A 519 -3.99 17.09 -31.69
N ASP A 520 -4.85 17.59 -30.80
CA ASP A 520 -5.36 18.96 -30.80
C ASP A 520 -4.72 19.73 -29.64
N PHE A 521 -3.60 20.41 -29.92
CA PHE A 521 -2.77 21.06 -28.91
C PHE A 521 -3.50 22.14 -28.10
N LYS A 522 -4.59 22.71 -28.65
CA LYS A 522 -5.36 23.78 -28.01
C LYS A 522 -6.28 23.28 -26.90
N ARG A 523 -6.50 21.96 -26.78
CA ARG A 523 -7.42 21.40 -25.79
C ARG A 523 -6.81 21.31 -24.39
N GLN A 524 -7.61 21.71 -23.42
CA GLN A 524 -7.32 21.52 -22.00
C GLN A 524 -8.38 20.61 -21.37
N PHE A 525 -7.97 19.81 -20.39
CA PHE A 525 -8.92 18.98 -19.68
C PHE A 525 -9.76 19.86 -18.75
N GLN A 526 -11.07 19.71 -18.87
CA GLN A 526 -12.04 20.36 -18.02
C GLN A 526 -12.85 19.26 -17.35
N ASN A 527 -12.88 19.26 -16.01
CA ASN A 527 -13.67 18.29 -15.27
C ASN A 527 -15.16 18.44 -15.68
N PRO A 528 -15.83 17.33 -16.06
CA PRO A 528 -17.18 17.41 -16.62
C PRO A 528 -18.22 17.92 -15.63
N ASP A 529 -18.00 17.70 -14.33
CA ASP A 529 -18.93 18.02 -13.25
C ASP A 529 -18.69 19.43 -12.72
N THR A 530 -17.43 19.79 -12.41
CA THR A 530 -17.09 21.07 -11.77
C THR A 530 -16.75 22.18 -12.75
N LYS A 531 -16.50 21.85 -14.02
CA LYS A 531 -15.98 22.77 -15.05
C LYS A 531 -14.60 23.35 -14.73
N GLN A 532 -13.93 22.86 -13.69
CA GLN A 532 -12.56 23.24 -13.35
C GLN A 532 -11.58 22.73 -14.42
N VAL A 533 -10.63 23.58 -14.80
CA VAL A 533 -9.55 23.25 -15.72
C VAL A 533 -8.39 22.66 -14.94
N TYR A 534 -7.80 21.58 -15.46
CA TYR A 534 -6.63 20.94 -14.86
C TYR A 534 -5.45 20.91 -15.84
N TRP A 535 -4.26 21.08 -15.28
CA TRP A 535 -3.00 20.92 -15.98
C TRP A 535 -2.45 19.50 -15.80
N PRO A 536 -1.64 19.01 -16.75
CA PRO A 536 -1.00 17.69 -16.65
C PRO A 536 -0.18 17.56 -15.38
N LYS A 537 -0.50 16.57 -14.55
CA LYS A 537 0.18 16.30 -13.29
C LYS A 537 0.42 14.81 -13.16
N ALA A 538 1.68 14.42 -13.11
CA ALA A 538 2.06 13.04 -12.86
C ALA A 538 1.77 12.65 -11.41
N LEU A 539 1.53 11.35 -11.16
CA LEU A 539 1.35 10.85 -9.79
C LEU A 539 2.62 11.08 -8.96
N ASP A 540 2.49 11.66 -7.77
CA ASP A 540 3.61 12.11 -6.93
C ASP A 540 4.58 13.11 -7.59
N GLY A 541 4.24 13.61 -8.78
CA GLY A 541 5.02 14.58 -9.52
C GLY A 541 4.46 16.01 -9.37
N PRO A 542 5.27 17.01 -9.76
CA PRO A 542 4.75 18.37 -9.93
C PRO A 542 3.77 18.42 -11.11
N VAL A 543 3.01 19.50 -11.17
CA VAL A 543 2.33 19.88 -12.42
C VAL A 543 3.41 20.13 -13.47
N LEU A 544 3.32 19.45 -14.61
CA LEU A 544 4.28 19.59 -15.69
C LEU A 544 3.93 20.83 -16.52
N ALA A 545 4.95 21.64 -16.81
CA ALA A 545 4.80 22.77 -17.72
C ALA A 545 4.36 22.26 -19.09
N SER A 546 3.32 22.86 -19.67
CA SER A 546 2.77 22.50 -20.97
C SER A 546 2.36 23.78 -21.70
N HIS A 547 2.73 23.90 -22.98
CA HIS A 547 2.36 25.02 -23.86
C HIS A 547 1.78 24.50 -25.19
N ASP A 548 1.33 25.41 -26.05
CA ASP A 548 0.44 25.16 -27.20
C ASP A 548 1.03 24.33 -28.36
N GLU A 549 2.17 23.66 -28.17
CA GLU A 549 2.83 22.84 -29.20
C GLU A 549 3.41 21.53 -28.62
N VAL A 550 3.18 21.26 -27.33
CA VAL A 550 3.68 20.07 -26.64
C VAL A 550 2.61 18.99 -26.61
N ASP A 551 2.94 17.78 -27.09
CA ASP A 551 2.07 16.61 -26.90
C ASP A 551 2.25 16.13 -25.47
N ARG A 552 1.21 16.31 -24.67
CA ARG A 552 1.23 15.96 -23.25
C ARG A 552 1.45 14.47 -23.05
N ARG A 553 1.07 13.63 -24.01
CA ARG A 553 1.29 12.18 -23.93
C ARG A 553 2.76 11.81 -24.02
N GLU A 554 3.57 12.59 -24.74
CA GLU A 554 5.02 12.40 -24.77
C GLU A 554 5.63 12.71 -23.40
N GLN A 555 5.18 13.79 -22.75
CA GLN A 555 5.60 14.12 -21.38
C GLN A 555 5.20 13.02 -20.39
N LEU A 556 3.99 12.46 -20.55
CA LEU A 556 3.55 11.32 -19.73
C LEU A 556 4.41 10.10 -19.99
N ALA A 557 4.67 9.76 -21.26
CA ALA A 557 5.49 8.62 -21.63
C ALA A 557 6.92 8.77 -21.09
N ASP A 558 7.55 9.94 -21.22
CA ASP A 558 8.86 10.25 -20.64
C ASP A 558 8.88 10.01 -19.13
N TRP A 559 7.84 10.47 -18.42
CA TRP A 559 7.75 10.29 -16.98
C TRP A 559 7.49 8.84 -16.56
N ILE A 560 6.56 8.14 -17.23
CA ILE A 560 6.25 6.73 -16.94
C ILE A 560 7.49 5.86 -17.17
N THR A 561 8.17 6.08 -18.29
CA THR A 561 9.26 5.21 -18.76
C THR A 561 10.64 5.60 -18.22
N SER A 562 10.70 6.61 -17.36
CA SER A 562 11.92 7.03 -16.69
C SER A 562 12.49 5.90 -15.80
N PRO A 563 13.82 5.68 -15.80
CA PRO A 563 14.50 4.78 -14.84
C PRO A 563 14.29 5.17 -13.37
N GLN A 564 13.91 6.42 -13.10
CA GLN A 564 13.64 6.95 -11.77
C GLN A 564 12.16 6.84 -11.38
N ASN A 565 11.28 6.36 -12.27
CA ASN A 565 9.88 6.20 -11.96
C ASN A 565 9.70 5.11 -10.88
N PRO A 566 9.06 5.40 -9.74
CA PRO A 566 8.99 4.45 -8.62
C PRO A 566 7.96 3.33 -8.82
N PHE A 567 7.15 3.40 -9.89
CA PHE A 567 6.02 2.52 -10.12
C PHE A 567 6.23 1.59 -11.32
N PHE A 568 6.71 2.13 -12.45
CA PHE A 568 6.67 1.47 -13.76
C PHE A 568 7.33 0.08 -13.78
N ALA A 569 8.61 -0.01 -13.37
CA ALA A 569 9.32 -1.28 -13.35
C ALA A 569 8.71 -2.27 -12.34
N LYS A 570 8.32 -1.80 -11.15
CA LYS A 570 7.72 -2.64 -10.11
C LYS A 570 6.38 -3.22 -10.54
N ALA A 571 5.56 -2.44 -11.25
CA ALA A 571 4.27 -2.88 -11.74
C ALA A 571 4.41 -4.06 -12.69
N LEU A 572 5.33 -3.97 -13.66
CA LEU A 572 5.56 -5.06 -14.59
C LEU A 572 6.20 -6.27 -13.90
N VAL A 573 7.26 -6.07 -13.11
CA VAL A 573 7.94 -7.14 -12.36
C VAL A 573 6.96 -7.91 -11.48
N ASN A 574 6.10 -7.21 -10.73
CA ASN A 574 5.09 -7.84 -9.89
C ASN A 574 4.05 -8.61 -10.71
N ARG A 575 3.68 -8.08 -11.89
CA ARG A 575 2.77 -8.76 -12.82
C ARG A 575 3.36 -10.04 -13.39
N MET A 576 4.63 -9.99 -13.79
CA MET A 576 5.37 -11.17 -14.26
C MET A 576 5.52 -12.17 -13.11
N TRP A 577 5.93 -11.72 -11.93
CA TRP A 577 6.01 -12.55 -10.73
C TRP A 577 4.68 -13.26 -10.43
N ARG A 578 3.55 -12.54 -10.46
CA ARG A 578 2.21 -13.15 -10.31
C ARG A 578 1.94 -14.20 -11.38
N ASN A 579 2.29 -13.92 -12.65
CA ASN A 579 2.06 -14.84 -13.76
C ASN A 579 2.77 -16.17 -13.52
N PHE A 580 4.02 -16.14 -13.05
CA PHE A 580 4.82 -17.34 -12.81
C PHE A 580 4.52 -18.00 -11.46
N MET A 581 4.27 -17.25 -10.39
CA MET A 581 4.13 -17.79 -9.03
C MET A 581 2.67 -18.02 -8.63
N GLY A 582 1.71 -17.54 -9.42
CA GLY A 582 0.28 -17.57 -9.12
C GLY A 582 -0.20 -16.53 -8.11
N ARG A 583 0.71 -15.73 -7.53
CA ARG A 583 0.42 -14.62 -6.61
C ARG A 583 1.52 -13.55 -6.73
N GLY A 584 1.15 -12.28 -6.76
CA GLY A 584 2.10 -11.17 -6.77
C GLY A 584 2.81 -11.00 -5.43
N LEU A 585 3.98 -10.32 -5.46
CA LEU A 585 4.60 -9.78 -4.26
C LEU A 585 3.71 -8.72 -3.61
N VAL A 586 3.00 -7.95 -4.45
CA VAL A 586 1.81 -7.15 -4.11
C VAL A 586 0.60 -7.84 -4.74
N GLU A 587 -0.45 -8.08 -3.94
CA GLU A 587 -1.70 -8.69 -4.41
C GLU A 587 -2.89 -7.89 -3.86
N PRO A 588 -3.87 -7.46 -4.69
CA PRO A 588 -3.93 -7.60 -6.15
C PRO A 588 -2.75 -6.98 -6.92
N VAL A 589 -2.49 -7.48 -8.12
CA VAL A 589 -1.29 -7.17 -8.92
C VAL A 589 -1.09 -5.69 -9.26
N ASP A 590 -2.18 -4.94 -9.25
CA ASP A 590 -2.36 -3.55 -9.67
C ASP A 590 -2.79 -2.65 -8.50
N ASP A 591 -2.50 -3.08 -7.28
CA ASP A 591 -2.96 -2.46 -6.04
C ASP A 591 -1.80 -2.01 -5.15
N PHE A 592 -0.80 -1.36 -5.75
CA PHE A 592 0.37 -0.83 -5.07
C PHE A 592 -0.01 0.32 -4.16
N ARG A 593 0.05 0.07 -2.85
CA ARG A 593 -0.38 1.03 -1.84
C ARG A 593 0.43 0.94 -0.56
N VAL A 594 0.55 2.06 0.17
CA VAL A 594 1.20 2.02 1.51
C VAL A 594 0.42 1.15 2.48
N THR A 595 -0.89 1.03 2.25
CA THR A 595 -1.82 0.19 3.00
C THR A 595 -1.89 -1.27 2.49
N ASN A 596 -1.17 -1.60 1.41
CA ASN A 596 -1.01 -2.94 0.85
C ASN A 596 0.47 -3.18 0.46
N PRO A 597 1.38 -3.23 1.45
CA PRO A 597 2.81 -3.35 1.18
C PRO A 597 3.15 -4.71 0.56
N ALA A 598 4.25 -4.76 -0.19
CA ALA A 598 4.76 -6.00 -0.74
C ALA A 598 5.17 -6.99 0.36
N THR A 599 4.85 -8.27 0.17
CA THR A 599 5.25 -9.39 1.05
C THR A 599 6.76 -9.53 1.16
N ASN A 600 7.48 -9.24 0.07
CA ASN A 600 8.94 -9.14 0.04
C ASN A 600 9.38 -7.87 -0.72
N ALA A 601 9.30 -6.71 -0.05
CA ALA A 601 9.70 -5.44 -0.64
C ALA A 601 11.16 -5.43 -1.13
N PRO A 602 12.17 -5.92 -0.38
CA PRO A 602 13.55 -5.98 -0.88
C PRO A 602 13.70 -6.74 -2.21
N LEU A 603 13.00 -7.88 -2.36
CA LEU A 603 13.01 -8.64 -3.62
C LEU A 603 12.40 -7.83 -4.76
N LEU A 604 11.25 -7.18 -4.52
CA LEU A 604 10.57 -6.36 -5.52
C LEU A 604 11.44 -5.18 -5.98
N GLU A 605 12.13 -4.51 -5.05
CA GLU A 605 13.04 -3.42 -5.36
C GLU A 605 14.22 -3.90 -6.22
N VAL A 606 14.85 -5.02 -5.85
CA VAL A 606 16.01 -5.54 -6.60
C VAL A 606 15.60 -6.05 -7.98
N LEU A 607 14.47 -6.76 -8.11
CA LEU A 607 13.96 -7.18 -9.42
C LEU A 607 13.62 -5.98 -10.32
N ALA A 608 13.00 -4.93 -9.77
CA ALA A 608 12.68 -3.73 -10.53
C ALA A 608 13.94 -2.98 -10.97
N LYS A 609 14.94 -2.88 -10.09
CA LYS A 609 16.24 -2.30 -10.40
C LYS A 609 16.96 -3.10 -11.50
N ASP A 610 17.04 -4.42 -11.34
CA ASP A 610 17.66 -5.33 -12.31
C ASP A 610 17.01 -5.20 -13.69
N PHE A 611 15.67 -5.13 -13.75
CA PHE A 611 14.94 -4.93 -15.00
C PHE A 611 15.28 -3.59 -15.69
N VAL A 612 15.45 -2.52 -14.93
CA VAL A 612 15.87 -1.21 -15.46
C VAL A 612 17.33 -1.25 -15.93
N GLU A 613 18.23 -1.88 -15.19
CA GLU A 613 19.66 -2.01 -15.54
C GLU A 613 19.88 -2.83 -16.81
N HIS A 614 19.01 -3.82 -17.08
CA HIS A 614 18.98 -4.60 -18.32
C HIS A 614 18.16 -3.94 -19.44
N GLY A 615 17.88 -2.63 -19.35
CA GLY A 615 17.27 -1.88 -20.44
C GLY A 615 15.82 -2.27 -20.73
N TYR A 616 15.08 -2.73 -19.72
CA TYR A 616 13.69 -3.16 -19.84
C TYR A 616 13.47 -4.39 -20.76
N ASP A 617 14.46 -5.29 -20.81
CA ASP A 617 14.45 -6.53 -21.60
C ASP A 617 13.50 -7.59 -21.01
N LEU A 618 12.51 -8.01 -21.81
CA LEU A 618 11.53 -9.03 -21.40
C LEU A 618 12.06 -10.46 -21.52
N HIS A 619 12.97 -10.74 -22.46
CA HIS A 619 13.66 -12.03 -22.58
C HIS A 619 14.60 -12.28 -21.40
N GLN A 620 15.05 -11.23 -20.71
CA GLN A 620 15.72 -11.40 -19.42
C GLN A 620 14.70 -11.58 -18.28
N LEU A 621 13.72 -10.69 -18.15
CA LEU A 621 12.78 -10.68 -17.01
C LEU A 621 11.92 -11.93 -16.88
N ILE A 622 11.38 -12.46 -17.98
CA ILE A 622 10.43 -13.59 -17.98
C ILE A 622 11.09 -14.90 -17.50
N PRO A 623 12.31 -15.23 -17.96
CA PRO A 623 13.14 -16.29 -17.40
C PRO A 623 13.51 -16.21 -15.92
N THR A 624 13.82 -15.03 -15.39
CA THR A 624 14.49 -14.90 -14.07
C THR A 624 13.76 -15.60 -12.92
N PRO A 625 12.42 -15.47 -12.78
CA PRO A 625 11.69 -16.20 -11.75
C PRO A 625 11.83 -17.72 -11.91
N ILE A 626 11.78 -18.25 -13.13
CA ILE A 626 11.72 -19.70 -13.45
C ILE A 626 13.03 -20.43 -13.09
N VAL A 627 14.18 -19.79 -13.30
CA VAL A 627 15.51 -20.36 -12.97
C VAL A 627 15.69 -20.59 -11.46
N THR A 628 14.94 -19.86 -10.65
CA THR A 628 15.08 -19.83 -9.19
C THR A 628 14.25 -20.92 -8.46
N ILE A 629 13.20 -21.46 -9.08
CA ILE A 629 12.06 -21.94 -8.26
C ILE A 629 12.23 -23.35 -7.66
N ARG A 630 12.55 -23.37 -6.36
CA ARG A 630 12.09 -24.39 -5.39
C ARG A 630 10.62 -24.11 -5.04
N TRP A 631 9.68 -24.66 -5.82
CA TRP A 631 8.26 -24.35 -5.67
C TRP A 631 7.69 -24.86 -4.34
N PRO A 632 6.97 -24.03 -3.56
CA PRO A 632 6.09 -24.54 -2.52
C PRO A 632 5.05 -25.46 -3.16
N THR A 633 4.87 -26.65 -2.60
CA THR A 633 3.71 -27.49 -2.89
C THR A 633 2.45 -26.65 -2.74
N ARG A 634 1.59 -26.62 -3.77
CA ARG A 634 0.25 -26.01 -3.74
C ARG A 634 -0.48 -26.50 -2.48
N GLY A 635 -0.48 -25.71 -1.41
CA GLY A 635 -0.99 -26.20 -0.13
C GLY A 635 -0.90 -25.24 1.06
N ILE A 636 -0.02 -24.24 1.04
CA ILE A 636 0.10 -23.29 2.18
C ILE A 636 -0.71 -21.99 1.94
N THR A 637 -1.20 -21.73 0.73
CA THR A 637 -1.79 -20.43 0.35
C THR A 637 -3.32 -20.35 0.43
N ALA A 638 -4.00 -21.38 0.91
CA ALA A 638 -5.46 -21.43 0.97
C ALA A 638 -6.01 -21.02 2.35
N ALA A 639 -5.88 -19.75 2.74
CA ALA A 639 -6.77 -19.12 3.74
C ALA A 639 -6.45 -17.62 3.92
N VAL A 640 -6.82 -16.77 2.96
CA VAL A 640 -7.17 -15.36 3.20
C VAL A 640 -8.35 -15.00 2.28
N SER A 641 -9.38 -14.41 2.87
CA SER A 641 -10.62 -13.99 2.22
C SER A 641 -10.40 -13.06 1.03
N ARG A 642 -11.25 -13.17 0.01
CA ARG A 642 -11.37 -12.18 -1.08
C ARG A 642 -11.41 -10.77 -0.47
N PRO A 643 -10.56 -9.82 -0.88
CA PRO A 643 -10.77 -8.42 -0.51
C PRO A 643 -12.13 -8.01 -1.06
N SER A 644 -12.94 -7.39 -0.21
CA SER A 644 -14.19 -6.76 -0.60
C SER A 644 -13.89 -5.76 -1.72
N ARG A 645 -14.26 -6.12 -2.96
CA ARG A 645 -14.45 -5.12 -4.01
C ARG A 645 -15.34 -4.02 -3.41
N CYS A 646 -15.05 -2.77 -3.73
CA CYS A 646 -15.95 -1.65 -3.45
C CYS A 646 -17.30 -1.93 -4.15
N SER A 647 -18.19 -2.66 -3.48
CA SER A 647 -19.57 -2.86 -3.91
C SER A 647 -20.34 -1.63 -3.47
N ILE A 648 -20.42 -0.65 -4.37
CA ILE A 648 -21.43 0.39 -4.31
C ILE A 648 -22.78 -0.32 -4.46
N PRO A 649 -23.69 -0.26 -3.47
CA PRO A 649 -25.00 -0.88 -3.61
C PRO A 649 -25.78 -0.17 -4.72
N SER A 650 -26.31 -0.93 -5.67
CA SER A 650 -27.23 -0.42 -6.69
C SER A 650 -28.42 0.26 -6.00
N PRO A 651 -28.89 1.43 -6.48
CA PRO A 651 -30.07 2.05 -5.92
C PRO A 651 -31.28 1.12 -6.12
N LYS A 652 -32.03 0.85 -5.05
CA LYS A 652 -33.33 0.18 -5.15
C LYS A 652 -34.25 1.02 -6.04
N PRO A 653 -35.04 0.41 -6.94
CA PRO A 653 -36.05 1.14 -7.68
C PRO A 653 -37.08 1.74 -6.70
N PRO A 654 -37.63 2.93 -6.99
CA PRO A 654 -38.65 3.54 -6.15
C PRO A 654 -39.91 2.67 -6.12
N ALA A 655 -40.51 2.56 -4.94
CA ALA A 655 -41.82 1.95 -4.72
C ALA A 655 -42.93 2.89 -5.17
#